data_AF-A0AAV2INV7-F1
#
_entry.id   AF-A0AAV2INV7-F1
#
_cell.length_a   1.000
_cell.length_b   1.000
_cell.length_c   1.000
_cell.angle_alpha   90.00
_cell.angle_beta   90.00
_cell.angle_gamma   90.00
#
_symmetry.space_group_name_H-M   'P 1'
#
loop_
_entity.id
_entity.type
_entity.pdbx_description
1 polymer ?
#
loop_
_entity_poly.entity_id
_entity_poly.type
_entity_poly.pdbx_seq_one_letter_code
_entity_poly.pdbx_strand_id
1 'polypeptide(L)'
;MAEQNIFCYFLVIIILDSVHGTTNKDCPSGKAGWRCELSCANCLEEECDSVKTQCLKGCKPGFYGSLCLFESKCKYDYNGNSYMGQWNRTDNNQDCVSWSQEKSKAIVVSFEKGDDPQNYCRNPIVSTGGRLNRMWCYTSVNGSYGFCNISLCSCPNQLFGEGCKNQCHCKNTDETCDQNGFCPRGCADGWIGPQCSHNCTRGKFGPSCTKTCDKCYDKDCHPETGQCLEGCVEGYMGESCQIGCNMTFGRNCLSPCGKCKNQDICNPVTGNCLDGCEPGYTSPNSSLRLCNTECRGRYGVNCERQCGACMGGAQCDTQTGYCPHGCKDGYFSQTCDELCPKHFYGKNCSNKCGMCKDNSGCDPFTGLCFSGCKDGHTGFECAERIKPNNNSANVTIGAAVGGAVVVIILIFIIALLYRRRRHKNMNVSNNKSVEHCNDTLTREESCHLLGDSRVGSEPPSCIKDDDEKGINGIQEPIYVNVNARKQTSPVAIPDLHSYILKHKEHSLEGFKREFEELPMGLLAQCEVARRQENKVKNRYGNIVAYDHSRVILDPLPNEPFSDYVNANFMDGYAKPKAYIASQGPNKIMIRDFWRMVWQHKVSKIIMLTNLMEACKKKCEQYWPDEGSQKYGELTVLLVNVTKYTDFIIRTFELTKVETEMENSRIVKQFHFTTWSDHGAPTYPTTLLSFRRKVINFKPEDTSPVLSHCSAGIGRTGTFIALNYLLDQAVAENQVDVLRCAQLMRANRVNMIQTLEQYVFVYDAVLEALLAGNTTIPRSSFHTTYEAMLVHEDDELCDMEKQHDVLQKLSPTIERQECSTAFQEQNMSKNRFKNILPANRSRPFLYTPVEGCNEYINAVYLSGYTQKDQFIVTQMPLPETVADFWRMLYDTSSDTIIMLNEFDRNDKSCALYWPEEYGYTEEHGPLSVELLSSSDADPDVTIRVFKLSHLDKGEERAIKQFMFKSWPDYQTTPNSVTPLLRLHRLVNDWLKQNSKGPVTVHCMNGASKSGVFVATSLLLERLELDYEVDVYQTVKQIRINRPQLIENLDQYKFLYQVVQEYMDQE
;
A
#
# COMPACT_ATOMS: atom_id res chain seq x y z
N MET A 1 -42.65 -0.69 -25.54
CA MET A 1 -41.59 -0.15 -26.44
C MET A 1 -40.24 -0.77 -26.07
N ALA A 2 -40.16 -2.11 -26.10
CA ALA A 2 -39.01 -2.88 -25.63
C ALA A 2 -38.39 -3.74 -26.76
N GLU A 3 -38.58 -3.35 -28.01
CA GLU A 3 -38.06 -4.06 -29.20
C GLU A 3 -37.30 -3.13 -30.18
N GLN A 4 -36.85 -1.95 -29.73
CA GLN A 4 -36.07 -1.02 -30.57
C GLN A 4 -34.66 -0.71 -30.07
N ASN A 5 -34.24 -1.21 -28.89
CA ASN A 5 -32.89 -0.94 -28.35
C ASN A 5 -31.86 -2.05 -28.59
N ILE A 6 -32.25 -3.16 -29.25
CA ILE A 6 -31.32 -4.26 -29.59
C ILE A 6 -30.70 -4.06 -31.00
N PHE A 7 -31.25 -3.16 -31.82
CA PHE A 7 -30.71 -2.84 -33.16
C PHE A 7 -29.64 -1.74 -33.16
N CYS A 8 -29.52 -0.93 -32.09
CA CYS A 8 -28.49 0.11 -31.99
C CYS A 8 -27.15 -0.38 -31.45
N TYR A 9 -27.09 -1.56 -30.82
CA TYR A 9 -25.83 -2.14 -30.31
C TYR A 9 -25.08 -2.99 -31.34
N PHE A 10 -25.76 -3.48 -32.39
CA PHE A 10 -25.15 -4.26 -33.47
C PHE A 10 -24.65 -3.40 -34.65
N LEU A 11 -25.04 -2.13 -34.73
CA LEU A 11 -24.60 -1.22 -35.80
C LEU A 11 -23.36 -0.37 -35.45
N VAL A 12 -22.93 -0.38 -34.18
CA VAL A 12 -21.69 0.30 -33.74
C VAL A 12 -20.46 -0.61 -33.84
N ILE A 13 -20.65 -1.92 -34.00
CA ILE A 13 -19.55 -2.90 -34.18
C ILE A 13 -19.21 -3.14 -35.66
N ILE A 14 -20.03 -2.67 -36.62
CA ILE A 14 -19.79 -2.87 -38.06
C ILE A 14 -19.41 -1.57 -38.81
N ILE A 15 -19.31 -0.43 -38.10
CA ILE A 15 -18.82 0.86 -38.67
C ILE A 15 -17.54 1.34 -37.95
N LEU A 16 -16.79 0.42 -37.33
CA LEU A 16 -15.43 0.68 -36.83
C LEU A 16 -14.35 -0.22 -37.49
N ASP A 17 -14.68 -0.88 -38.60
CA ASP A 17 -13.73 -1.65 -39.43
C ASP A 17 -13.38 -0.94 -40.77
N SER A 18 -13.76 0.33 -40.96
CA SER A 18 -13.52 1.03 -42.23
C SER A 18 -12.75 2.36 -42.14
N VAL A 19 -12.20 2.73 -40.99
CA VAL A 19 -11.21 3.84 -40.90
C VAL A 19 -10.17 3.51 -39.82
N HIS A 20 -9.51 2.36 -39.94
CA HIS A 20 -8.22 2.17 -39.28
C HIS A 20 -7.16 2.89 -40.11
N GLY A 21 -6.80 4.09 -39.67
CA GLY A 21 -5.54 4.71 -40.07
C GLY A 21 -4.40 3.81 -39.61
N THR A 22 -3.84 3.09 -40.57
CA THR A 22 -2.70 2.17 -40.51
C THR A 22 -1.68 2.52 -39.42
N THR A 23 -1.74 1.78 -38.31
CA THR A 23 -0.52 1.52 -37.54
C THR A 23 0.41 0.69 -38.45
N ASN A 24 1.72 0.91 -38.35
CA ASN A 24 2.76 0.30 -39.18
C ASN A 24 2.90 -1.24 -39.00
N LYS A 25 1.83 -1.94 -38.61
CA LYS A 25 1.86 -3.36 -38.21
C LYS A 25 1.30 -4.34 -39.24
N ASP A 26 0.48 -3.94 -40.21
CA ASP A 26 -0.11 -4.89 -41.17
C ASP A 26 0.03 -4.42 -42.62
N CYS A 27 1.23 -4.62 -43.18
CA CYS A 27 1.34 -4.62 -44.63
C CYS A 27 0.69 -5.90 -45.20
N PRO A 28 -0.01 -5.82 -46.34
CA PRO A 28 -0.49 -7.01 -47.04
C PRO A 28 0.67 -8.00 -47.27
N SER A 29 0.39 -9.30 -47.23
CA SER A 29 1.41 -10.34 -47.42
C SER A 29 2.25 -10.08 -48.67
N GLY A 30 3.58 -10.10 -48.51
CA GLY A 30 4.54 -9.80 -49.59
C GLY A 30 4.93 -8.33 -49.74
N LYS A 31 4.45 -7.44 -48.85
CA LYS A 31 4.81 -6.01 -48.80
C LYS A 31 5.41 -5.62 -47.45
N ALA A 32 6.30 -4.62 -47.46
CA ALA A 32 6.97 -4.11 -46.27
C ALA A 32 7.33 -2.62 -46.38
N GLY A 33 7.75 -2.03 -45.26
CA GLY A 33 8.22 -0.64 -45.18
C GLY A 33 7.10 0.38 -45.12
N TRP A 34 7.47 1.65 -44.96
CA TRP A 34 6.50 2.75 -44.87
C TRP A 34 5.49 2.73 -46.04
N ARG A 35 4.19 2.80 -45.69
CA ARG A 35 3.04 2.66 -46.61
C ARG A 35 2.98 1.35 -47.42
N CYS A 36 3.76 0.34 -47.03
CA CYS A 36 3.78 -0.98 -47.66
C CYS A 36 4.18 -0.95 -49.15
N GLU A 37 5.03 0.00 -49.52
CA GLU A 37 5.45 0.18 -50.92
C GLU A 37 6.57 -0.78 -51.33
N LEU A 38 7.38 -1.30 -50.39
CA LEU A 38 8.48 -2.21 -50.71
C LEU A 38 7.96 -3.64 -50.93
N SER A 39 8.53 -4.31 -51.94
CA SER A 39 8.16 -5.68 -52.32
C SER A 39 9.09 -6.69 -51.67
N CYS A 40 8.53 -7.80 -51.17
CA CYS A 40 9.27 -8.92 -50.61
C CYS A 40 9.52 -10.06 -51.61
N ALA A 41 9.22 -9.84 -52.88
CA ALA A 41 9.31 -10.85 -53.95
C ALA A 41 10.70 -11.48 -54.10
N ASN A 42 11.76 -10.80 -53.67
CA ASN A 42 13.14 -11.29 -53.78
C ASN A 42 13.66 -11.98 -52.50
N CYS A 43 12.84 -12.01 -51.44
CA CYS A 43 13.10 -12.82 -50.25
C CYS A 43 12.94 -14.31 -50.56
N LEU A 44 13.69 -15.16 -49.86
CA LEU A 44 13.44 -16.60 -49.87
C LEU A 44 12.04 -16.89 -49.32
N GLU A 45 11.28 -17.69 -50.06
CA GLU A 45 9.86 -18.01 -49.78
C GLU A 45 8.93 -16.79 -49.77
N GLU A 46 9.38 -15.62 -50.25
CA GLU A 46 8.62 -14.36 -50.32
C GLU A 46 8.15 -13.85 -48.94
N GLU A 47 8.81 -14.31 -47.87
CA GLU A 47 8.54 -13.93 -46.48
C GLU A 47 9.49 -12.85 -45.98
N CYS A 48 8.92 -11.77 -45.45
CA CYS A 48 9.63 -10.62 -44.90
C CYS A 48 8.91 -10.07 -43.66
N ASP A 49 9.67 -9.42 -42.79
CA ASP A 49 9.13 -8.66 -41.67
C ASP A 49 8.63 -7.30 -42.19
N SER A 50 7.31 -7.07 -42.09
CA SER A 50 6.63 -5.85 -42.55
C SER A 50 7.13 -4.59 -41.83
N VAL A 51 7.60 -4.74 -40.59
CA VAL A 51 8.03 -3.66 -39.69
C VAL A 51 9.54 -3.42 -39.78
N LYS A 52 10.35 -4.48 -39.77
CA LYS A 52 11.81 -4.39 -39.78
C LYS A 52 12.41 -4.20 -41.17
N THR A 53 11.61 -4.29 -42.24
CA THR A 53 12.08 -4.18 -43.63
C THR A 53 13.23 -5.13 -43.95
N GLN A 54 13.10 -6.40 -43.55
CA GLN A 54 14.11 -7.44 -43.74
C GLN A 54 13.48 -8.76 -44.16
N CYS A 55 14.16 -9.54 -45.02
CA CYS A 55 13.73 -10.90 -45.36
C CYS A 55 14.03 -11.84 -44.18
N LEU A 56 13.05 -12.65 -43.78
CA LEU A 56 13.19 -13.52 -42.60
C LEU A 56 14.18 -14.67 -42.84
N LYS A 57 14.23 -15.19 -44.08
CA LYS A 57 15.04 -16.37 -44.47
C LYS A 57 16.19 -16.05 -45.42
N GLY A 58 16.47 -14.77 -45.67
CA GLY A 58 17.53 -14.32 -46.59
C GLY A 58 17.05 -14.13 -48.05
N CYS A 59 18.00 -13.97 -48.98
CA CYS A 59 17.74 -13.58 -50.37
C CYS A 59 17.73 -14.73 -51.36
N LYS A 60 16.86 -14.64 -52.39
CA LYS A 60 16.92 -15.52 -53.56
C LYS A 60 18.31 -15.38 -54.26
N PRO A 61 18.82 -16.44 -54.90
CA PRO A 61 20.11 -16.39 -55.59
C PRO A 61 20.18 -15.24 -56.59
N GLY A 62 21.29 -14.50 -56.58
CA GLY A 62 21.46 -13.33 -57.42
C GLY A 62 20.87 -12.04 -56.83
N PHE A 63 20.37 -12.04 -55.59
CA PHE A 63 19.91 -10.84 -54.88
C PHE A 63 20.60 -10.65 -53.51
N TYR A 64 20.70 -9.42 -53.03
CA TYR A 64 21.32 -9.06 -51.75
C TYR A 64 20.77 -7.73 -51.17
N GLY A 65 21.13 -7.39 -49.93
CA GLY A 65 20.71 -6.18 -49.21
C GLY A 65 19.37 -6.30 -48.47
N SER A 66 18.94 -5.22 -47.79
CA SER A 66 17.66 -5.19 -47.05
C SER A 66 16.48 -5.46 -47.99
N LEU A 67 15.57 -6.36 -47.59
CA LEU A 67 14.50 -6.93 -48.44
C LEU A 67 14.97 -7.57 -49.77
N CYS A 68 16.27 -7.81 -49.95
CA CYS A 68 16.85 -8.38 -51.17
C CYS A 68 16.51 -7.55 -52.43
N LEU A 69 16.47 -6.24 -52.26
CA LEU A 69 16.09 -5.28 -53.30
C LEU A 69 17.13 -5.16 -54.42
N PHE A 70 18.36 -5.67 -54.23
CA PHE A 70 19.45 -5.48 -55.18
C PHE A 70 19.86 -6.77 -55.85
N GLU A 71 20.06 -6.74 -57.16
CA GLU A 71 20.71 -7.84 -57.87
C GLU A 71 22.22 -7.88 -57.53
N SER A 72 22.80 -9.07 -57.39
CA SER A 72 24.22 -9.29 -57.11
C SER A 72 25.15 -8.69 -58.19
N LYS A 73 24.63 -8.43 -59.40
CA LYS A 73 25.34 -7.69 -60.45
C LYS A 73 25.54 -6.20 -60.12
N CYS A 74 24.87 -5.70 -59.09
CA CYS A 74 24.98 -4.37 -58.50
C CYS A 74 25.72 -4.38 -57.16
N LYS A 75 26.42 -5.48 -56.79
CA LYS A 75 27.06 -5.62 -55.49
C LYS A 75 28.28 -4.72 -55.37
N TYR A 76 28.27 -3.79 -54.42
CA TYR A 76 29.39 -2.92 -54.06
C TYR A 76 29.88 -3.23 -52.64
N ASP A 77 31.09 -2.76 -52.33
CA ASP A 77 31.65 -2.79 -50.98
C ASP A 77 30.85 -1.94 -50.00
N TYR A 78 31.22 -2.02 -48.72
CA TYR A 78 30.46 -1.37 -47.65
C TYR A 78 30.37 0.15 -47.80
N ASN A 79 31.29 0.77 -48.55
CA ASN A 79 31.32 2.20 -48.86
C ASN A 79 30.62 2.56 -50.19
N GLY A 80 30.09 1.58 -50.92
CA GLY A 80 29.53 1.77 -52.27
C GLY A 80 30.56 2.12 -53.36
N ASN A 81 31.85 2.05 -53.03
CA ASN A 81 32.92 2.59 -53.86
C ASN A 81 33.44 1.55 -54.85
N SER A 82 33.60 0.30 -54.41
CA SER A 82 34.24 -0.76 -55.20
C SER A 82 33.22 -1.84 -55.57
N TYR A 83 33.11 -2.15 -56.85
CA TYR A 83 32.28 -3.26 -57.31
C TYR A 83 32.83 -4.57 -56.75
N MET A 84 31.96 -5.39 -56.15
CA MET A 84 32.26 -6.69 -55.55
C MET A 84 31.55 -7.85 -56.25
N GLY A 85 30.84 -7.59 -57.35
CA GLY A 85 30.27 -8.66 -58.18
C GLY A 85 31.33 -9.38 -59.01
N GLN A 86 30.93 -10.45 -59.71
CA GLN A 86 31.84 -11.29 -60.50
C GLN A 86 31.63 -11.15 -62.02
N TRP A 87 31.09 -10.01 -62.48
CA TRP A 87 30.81 -9.78 -63.90
C TRP A 87 32.10 -9.76 -64.73
N ASN A 88 32.10 -10.45 -65.87
CA ASN A 88 33.31 -10.73 -66.64
C ASN A 88 33.18 -10.41 -68.15
N ARG A 89 32.25 -9.53 -68.54
CA ARG A 89 32.10 -9.10 -69.94
C ARG A 89 32.05 -7.59 -70.11
N THR A 90 32.67 -7.12 -71.20
CA THR A 90 32.64 -5.72 -71.62
C THR A 90 31.34 -5.34 -72.32
N ASP A 91 31.09 -4.04 -72.51
CA ASP A 91 29.99 -3.49 -73.33
C ASP A 91 29.93 -4.10 -74.73
N ASN A 92 31.11 -4.43 -75.30
CA ASN A 92 31.24 -5.02 -76.63
C ASN A 92 31.29 -6.57 -76.58
N ASN A 93 30.85 -7.17 -75.46
CA ASN A 93 30.71 -8.60 -75.25
C ASN A 93 32.04 -9.40 -75.33
N GLN A 94 33.17 -8.74 -75.04
CA GLN A 94 34.48 -9.40 -74.94
C GLN A 94 34.70 -9.94 -73.52
N ASP A 95 35.37 -11.08 -73.41
CA ASP A 95 35.68 -11.72 -72.13
C ASP A 95 36.80 -10.98 -71.38
N CYS A 96 36.48 -10.61 -70.15
CA CYS A 96 37.43 -10.09 -69.19
C CYS A 96 38.29 -11.22 -68.64
N VAL A 97 39.59 -10.98 -68.47
CA VAL A 97 40.53 -11.92 -67.85
C VAL A 97 40.98 -11.41 -66.49
N SER A 98 41.54 -12.29 -65.66
CA SER A 98 42.02 -11.93 -64.32
C SER A 98 43.12 -10.86 -64.40
N TRP A 99 43.06 -9.88 -63.50
CA TRP A 99 44.05 -8.80 -63.37
C TRP A 99 45.47 -9.30 -63.07
N SER A 100 45.61 -10.52 -62.55
CA SER A 100 46.92 -11.19 -62.41
C SER A 100 47.64 -11.45 -63.75
N GLN A 101 46.92 -11.40 -64.88
CA GLN A 101 47.43 -11.69 -66.22
C GLN A 101 47.80 -10.43 -67.02
N GLU A 102 47.70 -9.25 -66.41
CA GLU A 102 48.03 -7.97 -67.02
C GLU A 102 49.56 -7.83 -67.24
N LYS A 103 49.98 -7.65 -68.50
CA LYS A 103 51.41 -7.59 -68.87
C LYS A 103 51.93 -6.17 -69.12
N SER A 104 51.05 -5.19 -69.24
CA SER A 104 51.40 -3.79 -69.56
C SER A 104 51.54 -2.96 -68.29
N LYS A 105 52.71 -2.31 -68.09
CA LYS A 105 52.96 -1.39 -66.97
C LYS A 105 52.59 0.08 -67.28
N ALA A 106 51.82 0.33 -68.34
CA ALA A 106 51.56 1.69 -68.82
C ALA A 106 50.68 2.53 -67.88
N ILE A 107 49.86 1.89 -67.04
CA ILE A 107 49.04 2.54 -66.02
C ILE A 107 49.43 1.93 -64.68
N VAL A 108 49.94 2.74 -63.75
CA VAL A 108 50.15 2.30 -62.36
C VAL A 108 48.79 2.30 -61.67
N VAL A 109 48.20 1.12 -61.56
CA VAL A 109 46.90 0.91 -60.93
C VAL A 109 47.11 0.53 -59.48
N SER A 110 46.60 1.32 -58.52
CA SER A 110 46.66 1.00 -57.09
C SER A 110 45.33 0.45 -56.60
N PHE A 111 45.37 -0.68 -55.89
CA PHE A 111 44.20 -1.36 -55.32
C PHE A 111 44.07 -1.07 -53.82
N GLU A 112 42.84 -0.97 -53.32
CA GLU A 112 42.57 -0.74 -51.90
C GLU A 112 42.63 -2.06 -51.10
N LYS A 113 42.85 -1.96 -49.79
CA LYS A 113 42.91 -3.12 -48.89
C LYS A 113 41.51 -3.73 -48.74
N GLY A 114 41.26 -4.86 -49.40
CA GLY A 114 39.96 -5.55 -49.40
C GLY A 114 39.43 -5.89 -50.80
N ASP A 115 40.10 -5.40 -51.85
CA ASP A 115 39.78 -5.76 -53.24
C ASP A 115 40.01 -7.27 -53.46
N ASP A 116 38.95 -8.03 -53.75
CA ASP A 116 39.03 -9.45 -54.09
C ASP A 116 39.74 -9.62 -55.44
N PRO A 117 40.92 -10.26 -55.54
CA PRO A 117 41.68 -10.43 -56.78
C PRO A 117 40.94 -11.19 -57.91
N GLN A 118 39.86 -11.90 -57.59
CA GLN A 118 39.08 -12.68 -58.56
C GLN A 118 38.00 -11.87 -59.28
N ASN A 119 37.75 -10.62 -58.90
CA ASN A 119 36.83 -9.75 -59.63
C ASN A 119 37.43 -9.32 -60.99
N TYR A 120 36.69 -9.55 -62.08
CA TYR A 120 37.11 -9.22 -63.44
C TYR A 120 36.87 -7.75 -63.77
N CYS A 121 35.73 -7.18 -63.39
CA CYS A 121 35.36 -5.79 -63.65
C CYS A 121 35.64 -4.89 -62.45
N ARG A 122 36.47 -3.86 -62.61
CA ARG A 122 36.92 -3.00 -61.50
C ARG A 122 36.88 -1.51 -61.83
N ASN A 123 37.00 -0.68 -60.80
CA ASN A 123 37.15 0.76 -60.91
C ASN A 123 38.26 1.28 -59.97
N PRO A 124 39.54 1.01 -60.30
CA PRO A 124 40.66 1.37 -59.46
C PRO A 124 40.94 2.88 -59.45
N ILE A 125 41.69 3.32 -58.44
CA ILE A 125 42.18 4.71 -58.36
C ILE A 125 43.28 4.88 -59.41
N VAL A 126 43.10 5.85 -60.29
CA VAL A 126 44.13 6.20 -61.27
C VAL A 126 45.19 7.10 -60.63
N SER A 127 46.39 7.11 -61.19
CA SER A 127 47.56 7.80 -60.64
C SER A 127 47.40 9.31 -60.42
N THR A 128 46.38 9.94 -61.00
CA THR A 128 46.03 11.36 -60.81
C THR A 128 45.11 11.63 -59.62
N GLY A 129 44.67 10.58 -58.90
CA GLY A 129 43.63 10.65 -57.89
C GLY A 129 42.22 10.63 -58.50
N GLY A 130 41.29 9.94 -57.83
CA GLY A 130 39.91 9.73 -58.30
C GLY A 130 39.66 8.38 -58.99
N ARG A 131 38.38 8.03 -59.18
CA ARG A 131 37.92 6.81 -59.88
C ARG A 131 37.30 7.19 -61.23
N LEU A 132 37.26 6.26 -62.19
CA LEU A 132 36.64 6.50 -63.49
C LEU A 132 35.11 6.40 -63.38
N ASN A 133 34.38 7.10 -64.26
CA ASN A 133 32.90 7.09 -64.24
C ASN A 133 32.27 5.76 -64.66
N ARG A 134 33.05 4.79 -65.13
CA ARG A 134 32.60 3.47 -65.57
C ARG A 134 33.60 2.40 -65.16
N MET A 135 33.10 1.23 -64.76
CA MET A 135 33.94 0.05 -64.49
C MET A 135 34.55 -0.46 -65.79
N TRP A 136 35.73 -1.06 -65.69
CA TRP A 136 36.47 -1.63 -66.82
C TRP A 136 37.19 -2.90 -66.41
N CYS A 137 37.62 -3.67 -67.38
CA CYS A 137 38.38 -4.90 -67.18
C CYS A 137 39.50 -5.04 -68.21
N TYR A 138 40.48 -5.86 -67.88
CA TYR A 138 41.49 -6.31 -68.83
C TYR A 138 40.92 -7.44 -69.70
N THR A 139 41.10 -7.37 -71.02
CA THR A 139 40.48 -8.29 -71.98
C THR A 139 41.48 -9.27 -72.60
N SER A 140 40.99 -10.43 -73.05
CA SER A 140 41.80 -11.48 -73.69
C SER A 140 42.27 -11.14 -75.11
N VAL A 141 41.63 -10.17 -75.77
CA VAL A 141 41.94 -9.78 -77.16
C VAL A 141 42.94 -8.61 -77.13
N ASN A 142 44.17 -8.84 -77.62
CA ASN A 142 45.26 -7.86 -77.76
C ASN A 142 45.83 -7.23 -76.47
N GLY A 143 45.42 -7.69 -75.28
CA GLY A 143 45.92 -7.10 -74.02
C GLY A 143 45.48 -5.64 -73.82
N SER A 144 44.26 -5.32 -74.27
CA SER A 144 43.64 -3.99 -74.10
C SER A 144 42.58 -3.98 -72.99
N TYR A 145 42.23 -2.78 -72.55
CA TYR A 145 41.18 -2.54 -71.56
C TYR A 145 39.83 -2.27 -72.23
N GLY A 146 38.73 -2.73 -71.62
CA GLY A 146 37.37 -2.45 -72.08
C GLY A 146 36.44 -2.09 -70.93
N PHE A 147 35.45 -1.24 -71.17
CA PHE A 147 34.44 -0.90 -70.17
C PHE A 147 33.47 -2.06 -69.96
N CYS A 148 33.14 -2.32 -68.69
CA CYS A 148 32.23 -3.36 -68.29
C CYS A 148 30.77 -2.93 -68.45
N ASN A 149 29.93 -3.87 -68.88
CA ASN A 149 28.50 -3.63 -69.08
C ASN A 149 27.71 -3.69 -67.76
N ILE A 150 27.96 -2.70 -66.90
CA ILE A 150 27.31 -2.55 -65.60
C ILE A 150 26.76 -1.12 -65.54
N SER A 151 25.43 -0.98 -65.50
CA SER A 151 24.75 0.30 -65.25
C SER A 151 24.86 0.67 -63.77
N LEU A 152 25.16 1.93 -63.43
CA LEU A 152 25.02 2.41 -62.04
C LEU A 152 23.60 2.10 -61.55
N CYS A 153 23.47 1.32 -60.48
CA CYS A 153 22.17 0.90 -59.98
C CYS A 153 21.61 1.98 -59.05
N SER A 154 20.49 2.60 -59.42
CA SER A 154 19.78 3.59 -58.59
C SER A 154 18.97 2.94 -57.47
N CYS A 155 18.72 3.68 -56.38
CA CYS A 155 17.88 3.21 -55.29
C CYS A 155 16.42 3.04 -55.72
N PRO A 156 15.70 2.05 -55.15
CA PRO A 156 14.24 1.98 -55.25
C PRO A 156 13.59 3.24 -54.67
N ASN A 157 12.38 3.56 -55.14
CA ASN A 157 11.58 4.68 -54.66
C ASN A 157 11.45 4.68 -53.12
N GLN A 158 11.45 5.88 -52.52
CA GLN A 158 11.43 6.13 -51.06
C GLN A 158 12.69 5.73 -50.28
N LEU A 159 13.71 5.17 -50.93
CA LEU A 159 14.97 4.84 -50.31
C LEU A 159 16.11 5.68 -50.89
N PHE A 160 17.05 6.07 -50.04
CA PHE A 160 18.17 6.92 -50.42
C PHE A 160 19.42 6.64 -49.57
N GLY A 161 20.54 7.24 -49.95
CA GLY A 161 21.82 7.05 -49.27
C GLY A 161 22.51 5.71 -49.60
N GLU A 162 23.62 5.45 -48.92
CA GLU A 162 24.48 4.29 -49.17
C GLU A 162 23.71 2.97 -49.06
N GLY A 163 23.71 2.17 -50.12
CA GLY A 163 22.97 0.90 -50.19
C GLY A 163 21.45 1.05 -50.02
N CYS A 164 20.92 2.27 -50.21
CA CYS A 164 19.52 2.64 -50.03
C CYS A 164 18.97 2.24 -48.66
N LYS A 165 19.82 2.33 -47.63
CA LYS A 165 19.49 1.92 -46.25
C LYS A 165 18.56 2.92 -45.56
N ASN A 166 18.48 4.17 -46.03
CA ASN A 166 17.66 5.20 -45.41
C ASN A 166 16.33 5.33 -46.15
N GLN A 167 15.23 5.43 -45.39
CA GLN A 167 13.90 5.66 -45.92
C GLN A 167 13.47 7.11 -45.68
N CYS A 168 12.98 7.78 -46.73
CA CYS A 168 12.42 9.13 -46.64
C CYS A 168 10.90 9.07 -46.49
N HIS A 169 10.31 10.01 -45.73
CA HIS A 169 8.87 10.06 -45.45
C HIS A 169 8.24 11.33 -46.07
N CYS A 170 8.11 11.35 -47.39
CA CYS A 170 7.64 12.52 -48.14
C CYS A 170 6.13 12.78 -47.95
N LYS A 171 5.72 14.05 -47.98
CA LYS A 171 4.34 14.45 -47.68
C LYS A 171 3.29 13.75 -48.54
N ASN A 172 3.55 13.61 -49.84
CA ASN A 172 2.63 12.98 -50.79
C ASN A 172 3.04 11.54 -51.09
N THR A 173 2.07 10.66 -51.34
CA THR A 173 2.29 9.24 -51.69
C THR A 173 3.02 9.06 -53.02
N ASP A 174 2.78 9.94 -53.98
CA ASP A 174 3.30 9.77 -55.34
C ASP A 174 4.66 10.47 -55.54
N GLU A 175 5.29 10.94 -54.46
CA GLU A 175 6.51 11.72 -54.47
C GLU A 175 7.69 10.89 -53.97
N THR A 176 8.73 10.77 -54.79
CA THR A 176 9.98 10.09 -54.44
C THR A 176 11.01 11.11 -53.98
N CYS A 177 11.70 10.85 -52.86
CA CYS A 177 12.86 11.66 -52.51
C CYS A 177 13.97 11.52 -53.55
N ASP A 178 14.82 12.54 -53.64
CA ASP A 178 16.00 12.49 -54.48
C ASP A 178 17.07 11.52 -53.92
N GLN A 179 18.19 11.38 -54.64
CA GLN A 179 19.32 10.53 -54.25
C GLN A 179 19.90 10.85 -52.85
N ASN A 180 19.64 12.05 -52.33
CA ASN A 180 20.09 12.52 -51.02
C ASN A 180 18.97 12.51 -49.96
N GLY A 181 17.78 12.01 -50.29
CA GLY A 181 16.65 11.87 -49.36
C GLY A 181 15.78 13.10 -49.21
N PHE A 182 15.98 14.15 -50.02
CA PHE A 182 15.18 15.36 -49.91
C PHE A 182 13.81 15.18 -50.56
N CYS A 183 12.75 15.56 -49.84
CA CYS A 183 11.38 15.59 -50.33
C CYS A 183 11.02 17.00 -50.84
N PRO A 184 10.80 17.20 -52.15
CA PRO A 184 10.49 18.51 -52.74
C PRO A 184 9.37 19.32 -52.06
N ARG A 185 8.35 18.65 -51.53
CA ARG A 185 7.17 19.29 -50.90
C ARG A 185 7.11 19.13 -49.38
N GLY A 186 8.21 18.70 -48.77
CA GLY A 186 8.36 18.52 -47.32
C GLY A 186 7.89 17.15 -46.80
N CYS A 187 7.88 17.02 -45.48
CA CYS A 187 7.66 15.74 -44.80
C CYS A 187 6.18 15.42 -44.56
N ALA A 188 5.88 14.13 -44.44
CA ALA A 188 4.60 13.65 -43.94
C ALA A 188 4.38 14.07 -42.47
N ASP A 189 3.12 14.15 -42.06
CA ASP A 189 2.77 14.43 -40.67
C ASP A 189 3.44 13.40 -39.75
N GLY A 190 3.96 13.83 -38.60
CA GLY A 190 4.77 12.97 -37.72
C GLY A 190 6.26 12.88 -38.05
N TRP A 191 6.70 13.44 -39.18
CA TRP A 191 8.08 13.42 -39.64
C TRP A 191 8.67 14.82 -39.86
N ILE A 192 9.96 14.99 -39.55
CA ILE A 192 10.69 16.25 -39.62
C ILE A 192 12.13 16.05 -40.11
N GLY A 193 12.79 17.18 -40.36
CA GLY A 193 14.18 17.23 -40.81
C GLY A 193 14.32 17.35 -42.33
N PRO A 194 15.52 17.70 -42.82
CA PRO A 194 15.76 17.97 -44.23
C PRO A 194 15.47 16.77 -45.15
N GLN A 195 15.60 15.55 -44.61
CA GLN A 195 15.41 14.29 -45.34
C GLN A 195 14.15 13.52 -44.92
N CYS A 196 13.30 14.12 -44.07
CA CYS A 196 12.08 13.48 -43.57
C CYS A 196 12.29 12.07 -42.98
N SER A 197 13.39 11.91 -42.25
CA SER A 197 13.83 10.63 -41.68
C SER A 197 13.74 10.61 -40.15
N HIS A 198 13.35 11.73 -39.52
CA HIS A 198 13.20 11.85 -38.07
C HIS A 198 11.73 11.96 -37.69
N ASN A 199 11.31 11.22 -36.67
CA ASN A 199 9.99 11.33 -36.10
C ASN A 199 9.84 12.61 -35.25
N CYS A 200 8.60 12.99 -34.94
CA CYS A 200 8.36 14.02 -33.94
C CYS A 200 9.01 13.67 -32.60
N THR A 201 9.62 14.67 -31.99
CA THR A 201 10.06 14.58 -30.59
C THR A 201 8.87 14.30 -29.68
N ARG A 202 9.09 13.48 -28.65
CA ARG A 202 8.10 13.09 -27.64
C ARG A 202 7.19 14.26 -27.20
N GLY A 203 5.89 14.03 -27.16
CA GLY A 203 4.90 15.04 -26.78
C GLY A 203 4.51 16.04 -27.89
N LYS A 204 4.93 15.82 -29.14
CA LYS A 204 4.52 16.60 -30.31
C LYS A 204 3.99 15.72 -31.44
N PHE A 205 3.07 16.24 -32.24
CA PHE A 205 2.45 15.51 -33.34
C PHE A 205 2.01 16.42 -34.51
N GLY A 206 1.60 15.79 -35.61
CA GLY A 206 0.98 16.43 -36.78
C GLY A 206 1.99 17.09 -37.73
N PRO A 207 1.53 18.02 -38.60
CA PRO A 207 2.38 18.63 -39.62
C PRO A 207 3.52 19.42 -38.99
N SER A 208 4.74 19.09 -39.40
CA SER A 208 5.99 19.68 -38.88
C SER A 208 6.13 19.58 -37.35
N CYS A 209 5.44 18.64 -36.71
CA CYS A 209 5.43 18.45 -35.26
C CYS A 209 5.08 19.72 -34.46
N THR A 210 4.12 20.49 -34.95
CA THR A 210 3.74 21.78 -34.34
C THR A 210 2.69 21.65 -33.25
N LYS A 211 1.92 20.57 -33.21
CA LYS A 211 0.88 20.32 -32.20
C LYS A 211 1.45 19.61 -30.99
N THR A 212 0.86 19.82 -29.82
CA THR A 212 1.33 19.27 -28.53
C THR A 212 0.38 18.24 -27.96
N CYS A 213 0.95 17.19 -27.35
CA CYS A 213 0.20 16.14 -26.64
C CYS A 213 -0.09 16.53 -25.17
N ASP A 214 -0.12 17.82 -24.83
CA ASP A 214 -0.16 18.30 -23.44
C ASP A 214 -1.46 17.98 -22.71
N LYS A 215 -2.50 17.60 -23.45
CA LYS A 215 -3.81 17.16 -22.93
C LYS A 215 -3.95 15.63 -22.85
N CYS A 216 -2.97 14.88 -23.32
CA CYS A 216 -2.89 13.44 -23.07
C CYS A 216 -2.44 13.19 -21.64
N TYR A 217 -2.93 12.11 -21.04
CA TYR A 217 -2.65 11.78 -19.64
C TYR A 217 -1.16 11.59 -19.33
N ASP A 218 -0.43 10.92 -20.22
CA ASP A 218 1.00 10.66 -20.15
C ASP A 218 1.86 11.77 -20.82
N LYS A 219 1.21 12.82 -21.33
CA LYS A 219 1.80 13.90 -22.14
C LYS A 219 2.49 13.41 -23.41
N ASP A 220 2.08 12.25 -23.92
CA ASP A 220 2.61 11.65 -25.14
C ASP A 220 1.47 11.22 -26.06
N CYS A 221 1.73 11.20 -27.36
CA CYS A 221 0.71 10.85 -28.33
C CYS A 221 1.30 10.38 -29.65
N HIS A 222 0.47 9.71 -30.45
CA HIS A 222 0.89 9.21 -31.74
C HIS A 222 1.41 10.37 -32.63
N PRO A 223 2.65 10.30 -33.17
CA PRO A 223 3.30 11.41 -33.87
C PRO A 223 2.52 11.95 -35.08
N GLU A 224 1.76 11.10 -35.77
CA GLU A 224 1.02 11.51 -36.98
C GLU A 224 -0.39 12.02 -36.62
N THR A 225 -1.11 11.30 -35.77
CA THR A 225 -2.55 11.50 -35.52
C THR A 225 -2.85 12.28 -34.25
N GLY A 226 -1.91 12.33 -33.31
CA GLY A 226 -2.10 12.94 -32.00
C GLY A 226 -2.91 12.12 -31.02
N GLN A 227 -3.16 10.85 -31.33
CA GLN A 227 -3.98 9.98 -30.51
C GLN A 227 -3.29 9.67 -29.18
N CYS A 228 -3.99 9.89 -28.07
CA CYS A 228 -3.52 9.61 -26.73
C CYS A 228 -3.90 8.17 -26.34
N LEU A 229 -2.91 7.29 -26.14
CA LEU A 229 -3.17 5.86 -25.84
C LEU A 229 -3.79 5.66 -24.45
N GLU A 230 -3.40 6.49 -23.49
CA GLU A 230 -3.89 6.44 -22.10
C GLU A 230 -5.07 7.41 -21.85
N GLY A 231 -5.66 7.96 -22.91
CA GLY A 231 -6.76 8.93 -22.82
C GLY A 231 -6.33 10.32 -22.33
N CYS A 232 -7.32 11.13 -21.98
CA CYS A 232 -7.18 12.57 -21.73
C CYS A 232 -7.05 12.93 -20.26
N VAL A 233 -6.43 14.09 -20.00
CA VAL A 233 -6.47 14.74 -18.69
C VAL A 233 -7.88 15.28 -18.38
N GLU A 234 -8.13 15.64 -17.12
CA GLU A 234 -9.42 16.17 -16.68
C GLU A 234 -9.81 17.44 -17.46
N GLY A 235 -11.09 17.52 -17.84
CA GLY A 235 -11.60 18.64 -18.63
C GLY A 235 -11.51 18.45 -20.14
N TYR A 236 -10.93 17.34 -20.62
CA TYR A 236 -10.75 17.06 -22.04
C TYR A 236 -11.18 15.63 -22.42
N MET A 237 -11.59 15.45 -23.67
CA MET A 237 -12.03 14.19 -24.29
C MET A 237 -11.69 14.16 -25.79
N GLY A 238 -12.00 13.03 -26.42
CA GLY A 238 -11.69 12.75 -27.82
C GLY A 238 -10.34 12.05 -28.00
N GLU A 239 -10.13 11.42 -29.14
CA GLU A 239 -8.95 10.56 -29.39
C GLU A 239 -7.62 11.29 -29.23
N SER A 240 -7.57 12.59 -29.55
CA SER A 240 -6.39 13.46 -29.39
C SER A 240 -6.50 14.47 -28.24
N CYS A 241 -7.53 14.34 -27.40
CA CYS A 241 -7.74 15.16 -26.20
C CYS A 241 -7.80 16.68 -26.44
N GLN A 242 -8.28 17.08 -27.61
CA GLN A 242 -8.42 18.51 -27.98
C GLN A 242 -9.84 19.05 -27.73
N ILE A 243 -10.78 18.21 -27.31
CA ILE A 243 -12.18 18.60 -27.10
C ILE A 243 -12.40 18.81 -25.60
N GLY A 244 -12.84 19.99 -25.19
CA GLY A 244 -13.19 20.25 -23.78
C GLY A 244 -14.49 19.56 -23.37
N CYS A 245 -14.64 19.22 -22.08
CA CYS A 245 -15.89 18.64 -21.59
C CYS A 245 -17.05 19.64 -21.73
N ASN A 246 -18.23 19.11 -22.10
CA ASN A 246 -19.47 19.86 -22.19
C ASN A 246 -20.57 19.10 -21.44
N MET A 247 -21.22 19.76 -20.47
CA MET A 247 -22.21 19.16 -19.55
C MET A 247 -21.72 17.89 -18.82
N THR A 248 -20.40 17.69 -18.81
CA THR A 248 -19.66 16.57 -18.25
C THR A 248 -18.35 17.09 -17.67
N PHE A 249 -17.67 16.31 -16.83
CA PHE A 249 -16.42 16.70 -16.20
C PHE A 249 -15.52 15.51 -15.86
N GLY A 250 -14.28 15.82 -15.47
CA GLY A 250 -13.29 14.84 -15.04
C GLY A 250 -12.50 14.24 -16.21
N ARG A 251 -11.75 13.16 -15.92
CA ARG A 251 -10.92 12.46 -16.92
C ARG A 251 -11.80 11.92 -18.04
N ASN A 252 -11.43 12.17 -19.30
CA ASN A 252 -12.21 11.78 -20.48
C ASN A 252 -13.66 12.28 -20.48
N CYS A 253 -14.01 13.27 -19.65
CA CYS A 253 -15.37 13.81 -19.53
C CYS A 253 -16.45 12.75 -19.25
N LEU A 254 -16.13 11.72 -18.45
CA LEU A 254 -17.04 10.59 -18.20
C LEU A 254 -18.15 10.90 -17.19
N SER A 255 -18.00 11.94 -16.37
CA SER A 255 -18.95 12.25 -15.30
C SER A 255 -19.94 13.32 -15.73
N PRO A 256 -21.27 13.12 -15.63
CA PRO A 256 -22.25 14.15 -15.98
C PRO A 256 -22.31 15.26 -14.91
N CYS A 257 -22.50 16.51 -15.34
CA CYS A 257 -22.76 17.63 -14.43
C CYS A 257 -24.06 17.41 -13.63
N GLY A 258 -24.09 17.87 -12.38
CA GLY A 258 -25.33 17.93 -11.60
C GLY A 258 -26.25 19.10 -12.00
N LYS A 259 -27.28 19.34 -11.18
CA LYS A 259 -28.29 20.39 -11.38
C LYS A 259 -27.77 21.76 -10.95
N CYS A 260 -26.92 22.33 -11.78
CA CYS A 260 -26.40 23.68 -11.59
C CYS A 260 -27.49 24.73 -11.80
N LYS A 261 -27.47 25.75 -10.96
CA LYS A 261 -28.39 26.89 -11.05
C LYS A 261 -28.30 27.55 -12.43
N ASN A 262 -29.43 28.06 -12.94
CA ASN A 262 -29.56 28.77 -14.22
C ASN A 262 -29.15 27.96 -15.48
N GLN A 263 -29.07 26.62 -15.40
CA GLN A 263 -28.57 25.77 -16.49
C GLN A 263 -27.10 26.02 -16.86
N ASP A 264 -26.31 26.58 -15.92
CA ASP A 264 -24.88 26.83 -16.14
C ASP A 264 -24.10 25.51 -16.29
N ILE A 265 -23.08 25.54 -17.16
CA ILE A 265 -22.19 24.39 -17.38
C ILE A 265 -21.30 24.23 -16.15
N CYS A 266 -21.30 23.04 -15.53
CA CYS A 266 -20.44 22.78 -14.39
C CYS A 266 -18.96 22.84 -14.79
N ASN A 267 -18.07 23.09 -13.83
CA ASN A 267 -16.65 23.16 -14.09
C ASN A 267 -16.16 21.84 -14.75
N PRO A 268 -15.56 21.87 -15.95
CA PRO A 268 -15.24 20.66 -16.72
C PRO A 268 -14.14 19.80 -16.08
N VAL A 269 -13.38 20.34 -15.12
CA VAL A 269 -12.35 19.60 -14.38
C VAL A 269 -12.94 19.01 -13.10
N THR A 270 -13.66 19.82 -12.31
CA THR A 270 -14.07 19.47 -10.94
C THR A 270 -15.54 19.08 -10.78
N GLY A 271 -16.39 19.38 -11.76
CA GLY A 271 -17.83 19.15 -11.71
C GLY A 271 -18.62 20.17 -10.90
N ASN A 272 -17.95 21.17 -10.33
CA ASN A 272 -18.57 22.15 -9.44
C ASN A 272 -19.42 23.16 -10.22
N CYS A 273 -20.64 23.38 -9.75
CA CYS A 273 -21.52 24.46 -10.18
C CYS A 273 -21.07 25.75 -9.50
N LEU A 274 -20.59 26.71 -10.31
CA LEU A 274 -20.04 27.98 -9.83
C LEU A 274 -21.08 28.81 -9.06
N ASP A 275 -22.31 28.87 -9.59
CA ASP A 275 -23.42 29.65 -9.03
C ASP A 275 -24.31 28.89 -8.05
N GLY A 276 -23.88 27.69 -7.63
CA GLY A 276 -24.59 26.83 -6.70
C GLY A 276 -25.64 25.94 -7.37
N CYS A 277 -26.45 25.27 -6.54
CA CYS A 277 -27.40 24.25 -6.96
C CYS A 277 -28.80 24.83 -7.18
N GLU A 278 -29.55 24.23 -8.11
CA GLU A 278 -30.98 24.52 -8.26
C GLU A 278 -31.77 24.19 -6.97
N PRO A 279 -32.93 24.85 -6.74
CA PRO A 279 -33.81 24.50 -5.64
C PRO A 279 -34.11 23.00 -5.62
N GLY A 280 -34.02 22.38 -4.44
CA GLY A 280 -34.25 20.94 -4.30
C GLY A 280 -32.99 20.08 -4.46
N TYR A 281 -31.84 20.67 -4.80
CA TYR A 281 -30.57 19.96 -4.94
C TYR A 281 -29.46 20.59 -4.09
N THR A 282 -28.54 19.74 -3.64
CA THR A 282 -27.34 20.10 -2.89
C THR A 282 -26.22 19.10 -3.17
N SER A 283 -25.12 19.25 -2.44
CA SER A 283 -23.98 18.35 -2.47
C SER A 283 -23.68 17.86 -1.05
N PRO A 284 -23.34 16.58 -0.84
CA PRO A 284 -23.02 16.05 0.49
C PRO A 284 -21.81 16.73 1.13
N ASN A 285 -20.88 17.21 0.30
CA ASN A 285 -19.69 17.94 0.70
C ASN A 285 -19.86 19.42 0.35
N SER A 286 -19.91 20.30 1.35
CA SER A 286 -20.08 21.75 1.14
C SER A 286 -18.92 22.41 0.38
N SER A 287 -17.75 21.76 0.35
CA SER A 287 -16.57 22.20 -0.41
C SER A 287 -16.63 21.83 -1.90
N LEU A 288 -17.50 20.88 -2.29
CA LEU A 288 -17.66 20.40 -3.67
C LEU A 288 -19.12 20.58 -4.10
N ARG A 289 -19.41 21.66 -4.83
CA ARG A 289 -20.76 22.05 -5.27
C ARG A 289 -21.20 21.27 -6.53
N LEU A 290 -21.26 19.95 -6.46
CA LEU A 290 -21.61 19.06 -7.59
C LEU A 290 -23.11 19.05 -7.95
N CYS A 291 -23.99 19.42 -7.01
CA CYS A 291 -25.45 19.56 -7.20
C CYS A 291 -26.15 18.31 -7.76
N ASN A 292 -25.72 17.13 -7.32
CA ASN A 292 -26.22 15.84 -7.78
C ASN A 292 -27.10 15.11 -6.74
N THR A 293 -27.36 15.72 -5.58
CA THR A 293 -28.10 15.10 -4.48
C THR A 293 -29.37 15.89 -4.17
N GLU A 294 -30.52 15.23 -4.09
CA GLU A 294 -31.78 15.88 -3.71
C GLU A 294 -31.79 16.27 -2.21
N CYS A 295 -32.44 17.39 -1.89
CA CYS A 295 -32.60 17.83 -0.51
C CYS A 295 -33.33 16.77 0.33
N ARG A 296 -32.90 16.58 1.58
CA ARG A 296 -33.62 15.77 2.58
C ARG A 296 -33.87 16.58 3.85
N GLY A 297 -35.14 16.79 4.20
CA GLY A 297 -35.55 17.57 5.39
C GLY A 297 -35.24 19.07 5.30
N ARG A 298 -34.87 19.55 4.11
CA ARG A 298 -34.52 20.94 3.78
C ARG A 298 -35.07 21.28 2.39
N TYR A 299 -35.15 22.56 2.05
CA TYR A 299 -35.71 23.03 0.79
C TYR A 299 -35.05 24.33 0.29
N GLY A 300 -35.32 24.70 -0.96
CA GLY A 300 -34.82 25.90 -1.61
C GLY A 300 -33.43 25.71 -2.24
N VAL A 301 -32.85 26.81 -2.72
CA VAL A 301 -31.53 26.84 -3.35
C VAL A 301 -30.48 26.28 -2.38
N ASN A 302 -29.60 25.38 -2.85
CA ASN A 302 -28.61 24.66 -2.04
C ASN A 302 -29.17 23.89 -0.83
N CYS A 303 -30.48 23.72 -0.71
CA CYS A 303 -31.16 23.21 0.50
C CYS A 303 -30.85 24.04 1.76
N GLU A 304 -30.71 25.36 1.66
CA GLU A 304 -30.34 26.21 2.80
C GLU A 304 -31.47 26.36 3.85
N ARG A 305 -32.74 26.17 3.45
CA ARG A 305 -33.90 26.34 4.35
C ARG A 305 -34.32 25.00 4.94
N GLN A 306 -34.73 24.98 6.22
CA GLN A 306 -35.15 23.76 6.90
C GLN A 306 -36.65 23.55 6.75
N CYS A 307 -37.10 22.32 6.48
CA CYS A 307 -38.53 22.00 6.46
C CYS A 307 -39.16 22.29 7.84
N GLY A 308 -40.37 22.85 7.85
CA GLY A 308 -41.16 23.01 9.06
C GLY A 308 -41.76 21.68 9.56
N ALA A 309 -42.64 21.77 10.55
CA ALA A 309 -43.22 20.61 11.23
C ALA A 309 -44.34 19.94 10.41
N CYS A 310 -44.01 19.33 9.26
CA CYS A 310 -44.99 18.63 8.42
C CYS A 310 -45.61 17.40 9.10
N MET A 311 -46.89 17.16 8.84
CA MET A 311 -47.65 16.05 9.41
C MET A 311 -47.13 14.66 9.00
N GLY A 312 -47.24 13.67 9.91
CA GLY A 312 -47.01 12.25 9.60
C GLY A 312 -45.55 11.86 9.32
N GLY A 313 -44.59 12.74 9.57
CA GLY A 313 -43.19 12.52 9.19
C GLY A 313 -42.95 12.69 7.68
N ALA A 314 -43.92 13.23 6.94
CA ALA A 314 -43.78 13.54 5.52
C ALA A 314 -42.68 14.59 5.30
N GLN A 315 -41.86 14.39 4.28
CA GLN A 315 -40.87 15.38 3.85
C GLN A 315 -41.60 16.57 3.20
N CYS A 316 -41.15 17.78 3.48
CA CYS A 316 -41.66 18.96 2.78
C CYS A 316 -41.20 18.95 1.32
N ASP A 317 -41.93 19.62 0.45
CA ASP A 317 -41.53 19.83 -0.95
C ASP A 317 -40.13 20.47 -0.99
N THR A 318 -39.20 19.82 -1.68
CA THR A 318 -37.77 20.18 -1.62
C THR A 318 -37.45 21.49 -2.34
N GLN A 319 -38.36 22.00 -3.17
CA GLN A 319 -38.18 23.29 -3.86
C GLN A 319 -38.83 24.43 -3.09
N THR A 320 -40.06 24.23 -2.62
CA THR A 320 -40.94 25.28 -2.08
C THR A 320 -41.08 25.24 -0.56
N GLY A 321 -40.77 24.12 0.09
CA GLY A 321 -40.95 23.92 1.53
C GLY A 321 -42.37 23.54 1.95
N TYR A 322 -43.28 23.40 0.99
CA TYR A 322 -44.69 23.13 1.23
C TYR A 322 -44.91 21.77 1.90
N CYS A 323 -45.75 21.71 2.93
CA CYS A 323 -46.14 20.46 3.58
C CYS A 323 -47.46 19.94 2.98
N PRO A 324 -47.44 18.90 2.11
CA PRO A 324 -48.63 18.47 1.36
C PRO A 324 -49.76 17.90 2.23
N HIS A 325 -49.45 17.49 3.46
CA HIS A 325 -50.42 16.91 4.40
C HIS A 325 -50.75 17.84 5.59
N GLY A 326 -50.36 19.11 5.49
CA GLY A 326 -50.54 20.11 6.56
C GLY A 326 -49.54 19.96 7.71
N CYS A 327 -49.77 20.73 8.77
CA CYS A 327 -48.84 20.92 9.88
C CYS A 327 -49.18 20.03 11.08
N LYS A 328 -48.14 19.64 11.82
CA LYS A 328 -48.29 19.05 13.16
C LYS A 328 -48.97 20.05 14.10
N ASP A 329 -49.53 19.52 15.18
CA ASP A 329 -50.23 20.32 16.20
C ASP A 329 -49.35 21.47 16.70
N GLY A 330 -49.97 22.64 16.89
CA GLY A 330 -49.27 23.85 17.33
C GLY A 330 -48.56 24.65 16.24
N TYR A 331 -48.52 24.15 15.00
CA TYR A 331 -47.95 24.87 13.85
C TYR A 331 -49.01 25.19 12.78
N PHE A 332 -48.80 26.29 12.08
CA PHE A 332 -49.54 26.71 10.88
C PHE A 332 -48.59 27.35 9.87
N SER A 333 -49.16 27.91 8.78
CA SER A 333 -48.51 28.30 7.52
C SER A 333 -48.47 27.16 6.49
N GLN A 334 -48.19 27.50 5.23
CA GLN A 334 -48.05 26.52 4.14
C GLN A 334 -46.80 25.64 4.30
N THR A 335 -45.81 26.11 5.05
CA THR A 335 -44.50 25.50 5.31
C THR A 335 -44.35 24.93 6.72
N CYS A 336 -45.35 25.16 7.60
CA CYS A 336 -45.40 24.65 8.98
C CYS A 336 -44.25 25.10 9.87
N ASP A 337 -43.75 26.30 9.63
CA ASP A 337 -42.65 26.96 10.35
C ASP A 337 -43.13 28.02 11.34
N GLU A 338 -44.43 28.34 11.37
CA GLU A 338 -45.01 29.30 12.30
C GLU A 338 -45.85 28.60 13.39
N LEU A 339 -45.80 29.12 14.62
CA LEU A 339 -46.61 28.62 15.76
C LEU A 339 -48.02 29.21 15.74
N CYS A 340 -49.02 28.45 16.19
CA CYS A 340 -50.41 28.90 16.15
C CYS A 340 -50.63 30.33 16.66
N PRO A 341 -51.47 31.13 15.96
CA PRO A 341 -51.84 32.45 16.43
C PRO A 341 -52.45 32.39 17.83
N LYS A 342 -52.26 33.45 18.61
CA LYS A 342 -52.81 33.56 19.96
C LYS A 342 -54.32 33.26 19.93
N HIS A 343 -54.78 32.44 20.87
CA HIS A 343 -56.15 31.92 21.00
C HIS A 343 -56.52 30.73 20.10
N PHE A 344 -55.56 30.13 19.40
CA PHE A 344 -55.77 28.92 18.60
C PHE A 344 -54.74 27.83 18.94
N TYR A 345 -55.13 26.57 18.80
CA TYR A 345 -54.27 25.42 19.10
C TYR A 345 -54.64 24.18 18.27
N GLY A 346 -53.82 23.14 18.36
CA GLY A 346 -54.05 21.84 17.71
C GLY A 346 -53.68 21.83 16.22
N LYS A 347 -54.11 20.79 15.50
CA LYS A 347 -53.78 20.57 14.08
C LYS A 347 -54.16 21.76 13.19
N ASN A 348 -53.19 22.32 12.47
CA ASN A 348 -53.34 23.53 11.65
C ASN A 348 -54.00 24.71 12.40
N CYS A 349 -53.91 24.72 13.73
CA CYS A 349 -54.55 25.73 14.60
C CYS A 349 -56.07 25.83 14.39
N SER A 350 -56.71 24.70 14.10
CA SER A 350 -58.14 24.66 13.80
C SER A 350 -59.02 24.83 15.04
N ASN A 351 -58.48 24.63 16.24
CA ASN A 351 -59.22 24.72 17.49
C ASN A 351 -59.03 26.11 18.12
N LYS A 352 -60.12 26.70 18.63
CA LYS A 352 -60.06 27.92 19.43
C LYS A 352 -59.89 27.55 20.89
N CYS A 353 -58.99 28.26 21.59
CA CYS A 353 -58.85 28.13 23.03
C CYS A 353 -60.19 28.32 23.74
N GLY A 354 -60.40 27.60 24.84
CA GLY A 354 -61.55 27.83 25.72
C GLY A 354 -61.47 29.18 26.43
N MET A 355 -62.32 29.37 27.44
CA MET A 355 -62.43 30.63 28.16
C MET A 355 -61.30 30.78 29.18
N CYS A 356 -60.11 31.11 28.70
CA CYS A 356 -58.93 31.35 29.54
C CYS A 356 -59.07 32.61 30.38
N LYS A 357 -58.59 32.56 31.63
CA LYS A 357 -58.56 33.70 32.54
C LYS A 357 -57.71 34.84 31.96
N ASP A 358 -58.12 36.09 32.20
CA ASP A 358 -57.40 37.32 31.80
C ASP A 358 -57.09 37.46 30.29
N ASN A 359 -57.79 36.71 29.43
CA ASN A 359 -57.57 36.70 27.99
C ASN A 359 -56.11 36.35 27.59
N SER A 360 -55.44 35.51 28.39
CA SER A 360 -54.01 35.21 28.21
C SER A 360 -53.68 34.30 27.02
N GLY A 361 -54.69 33.72 26.36
CA GLY A 361 -54.49 32.70 25.31
C GLY A 361 -54.23 31.31 25.92
N CYS A 362 -54.16 30.28 25.08
CA CYS A 362 -53.83 28.92 25.52
C CYS A 362 -52.57 28.42 24.83
N ASP A 363 -52.00 27.35 25.37
CA ASP A 363 -50.87 26.64 24.79
C ASP A 363 -51.22 26.14 23.37
N PRO A 364 -50.40 26.47 22.36
CA PRO A 364 -50.72 26.18 20.96
C PRO A 364 -50.73 24.69 20.62
N PHE A 365 -50.10 23.83 21.43
CA PHE A 365 -50.05 22.38 21.21
C PHE A 365 -51.21 21.67 21.89
N THR A 366 -51.53 22.07 23.13
CA THR A 366 -52.41 21.32 24.03
C THR A 366 -53.75 21.99 24.34
N GLY A 367 -53.92 23.28 24.04
CA GLY A 367 -55.15 24.00 24.36
C GLY A 367 -55.29 24.45 25.80
N LEU A 368 -54.27 24.19 26.64
CA LEU A 368 -54.28 24.48 28.07
C LEU A 368 -54.12 25.98 28.32
N CYS A 369 -55.04 26.56 29.08
CA CYS A 369 -54.94 27.96 29.50
C CYS A 369 -53.84 28.13 30.55
N PHE A 370 -52.82 28.95 30.26
CA PHE A 370 -51.68 29.17 31.16
C PHE A 370 -52.06 29.67 32.57
N SER A 371 -53.20 30.36 32.68
CA SER A 371 -53.69 30.99 33.93
C SER A 371 -54.96 30.33 34.48
N GLY A 372 -55.32 29.15 33.98
CA GLY A 372 -56.57 28.45 34.33
C GLY A 372 -57.82 29.05 33.68
N CYS A 373 -58.98 28.51 34.04
CA CYS A 373 -60.28 28.86 33.44
C CYS A 373 -60.88 30.13 34.04
N LYS A 374 -61.61 30.88 33.21
CA LYS A 374 -62.45 31.99 33.66
C LYS A 374 -63.62 31.47 34.49
N ASP A 375 -64.08 32.26 35.46
CA ASP A 375 -65.17 31.89 36.37
C ASP A 375 -66.40 31.35 35.63
N GLY A 376 -66.90 30.20 36.08
CA GLY A 376 -68.02 29.48 35.47
C GLY A 376 -67.63 28.46 34.41
N HIS A 377 -66.34 28.36 34.05
CA HIS A 377 -65.81 27.34 33.13
C HIS A 377 -64.90 26.32 33.84
N THR A 378 -64.90 25.08 33.38
CA THR A 378 -64.13 23.95 33.94
C THR A 378 -63.59 23.04 32.82
N GLY A 379 -62.87 21.99 33.20
CA GLY A 379 -62.16 21.10 32.29
C GLY A 379 -60.76 21.62 31.92
N PHE A 380 -59.90 20.74 31.40
CA PHE A 380 -58.49 21.04 31.13
C PHE A 380 -58.30 22.18 30.12
N GLU A 381 -59.18 22.29 29.11
CA GLU A 381 -59.13 23.32 28.06
C GLU A 381 -60.08 24.50 28.33
N CYS A 382 -60.78 24.54 29.48
CA CYS A 382 -61.72 25.59 29.86
C CYS A 382 -62.90 25.81 28.89
N ALA A 383 -63.31 24.77 28.17
CA ALA A 383 -64.42 24.80 27.22
C ALA A 383 -65.79 24.50 27.86
N GLU A 384 -65.84 23.82 29.02
CA GLU A 384 -67.08 23.38 29.65
C GLU A 384 -67.61 24.40 30.66
N ARG A 385 -68.94 24.49 30.85
CA ARG A 385 -69.56 25.32 31.90
C ARG A 385 -69.94 24.49 33.12
N ILE A 386 -69.69 25.03 34.32
CA ILE A 386 -70.05 24.39 35.60
C ILE A 386 -71.59 24.38 35.76
N LYS A 387 -72.21 23.19 35.83
CA LYS A 387 -73.63 23.04 36.17
C LYS A 387 -73.83 23.07 37.69
N PRO A 388 -74.75 23.88 38.24
CA PRO A 388 -74.99 23.93 39.67
C PRO A 388 -75.86 22.75 40.10
N ASN A 389 -75.50 22.05 41.18
CA ASN A 389 -76.41 21.09 41.81
C ASN A 389 -76.46 21.32 43.33
N ASN A 390 -77.66 21.67 43.79
CA ASN A 390 -78.04 21.79 45.19
C ASN A 390 -78.21 20.39 45.80
N ASN A 391 -77.61 20.15 46.97
CA ASN A 391 -78.38 19.86 48.18
C ASN A 391 -77.47 19.67 49.40
N SER A 392 -77.90 20.31 50.48
CA SER A 392 -77.39 20.29 51.84
C SER A 392 -77.69 18.98 52.59
N ALA A 393 -76.80 18.55 53.48
CA ALA A 393 -77.10 18.22 54.88
C ALA A 393 -75.82 17.79 55.63
N ASN A 394 -75.79 18.08 56.94
CA ASN A 394 -74.64 18.04 57.83
C ASN A 394 -74.47 16.70 58.59
N VAL A 395 -73.30 16.62 59.25
CA VAL A 395 -72.94 15.88 60.49
C VAL A 395 -72.59 14.39 60.33
N THR A 396 -71.33 14.00 60.56
CA THR A 396 -70.81 13.52 61.86
C THR A 396 -69.30 13.21 61.77
N ILE A 397 -68.55 13.67 62.77
CA ILE A 397 -67.11 13.50 62.95
C ILE A 397 -66.78 12.06 63.32
N GLY A 398 -65.79 11.46 62.65
CA GLY A 398 -65.17 10.17 62.99
C GLY A 398 -63.76 10.09 62.43
N ALA A 399 -62.77 9.95 63.30
CA ALA A 399 -61.35 10.11 63.05
C ALA A 399 -60.73 9.06 62.11
N ALA A 400 -59.94 9.49 61.11
CA ALA A 400 -58.87 8.72 60.48
C ALA A 400 -57.96 9.59 59.59
N VAL A 401 -57.36 10.65 60.13
CA VAL A 401 -56.26 11.38 59.47
C VAL A 401 -54.98 11.10 60.27
N GLY A 402 -54.28 10.02 59.90
CA GLY A 402 -53.04 9.62 60.57
C GLY A 402 -52.04 8.82 59.72
N GLY A 403 -52.37 8.46 58.47
CA GLY A 403 -51.49 7.60 57.65
C GLY A 403 -50.85 8.28 56.44
N ALA A 404 -51.56 9.14 55.72
CA ALA A 404 -51.12 9.55 54.38
C ALA A 404 -50.19 10.78 54.35
N VAL A 405 -50.28 11.67 55.35
CA VAL A 405 -49.47 12.91 55.38
C VAL A 405 -48.06 12.68 55.96
N VAL A 406 -47.92 11.71 56.88
CA VAL A 406 -46.61 11.35 57.46
C VAL A 406 -45.72 10.62 56.45
N VAL A 407 -46.30 9.80 55.57
CA VAL A 407 -45.57 9.06 54.51
C VAL A 407 -45.05 10.01 53.43
N ILE A 408 -45.84 11.03 53.05
CA ILE A 408 -45.43 12.01 52.03
C ILE A 408 -44.33 12.95 52.59
N ILE A 409 -44.40 13.33 53.88
CA ILE A 409 -43.35 14.14 54.52
C ILE A 409 -42.06 13.32 54.73
N LEU A 410 -42.14 12.04 55.09
CA LEU A 410 -40.97 11.15 55.21
C LEU A 410 -40.24 10.93 53.88
N ILE A 411 -40.98 10.74 52.78
CA ILE A 411 -40.40 10.60 51.43
C ILE A 411 -39.70 11.90 51.01
N PHE A 412 -40.26 13.06 51.36
CA PHE A 412 -39.65 14.36 51.05
C PHE A 412 -38.38 14.64 51.89
N ILE A 413 -38.37 14.25 53.17
CA ILE A 413 -37.20 14.36 54.06
C ILE A 413 -36.08 13.41 53.61
N ILE A 414 -36.38 12.17 53.22
CA ILE A 414 -35.40 11.21 52.70
C ILE A 414 -34.78 11.71 51.38
N ALA A 415 -35.61 12.25 50.48
CA ALA A 415 -35.12 12.84 49.23
C ALA A 415 -34.21 14.07 49.46
N LEU A 416 -34.52 14.91 50.45
CA LEU A 416 -33.68 16.05 50.84
C LEU A 416 -32.37 15.63 51.53
N LEU A 417 -32.38 14.59 52.36
CA LEU A 417 -31.16 14.04 52.99
C LEU A 417 -30.27 13.34 51.95
N TYR A 418 -30.85 12.68 50.95
CA TYR A 418 -30.11 12.06 49.84
C TYR A 418 -29.46 13.12 48.92
N ARG A 419 -30.18 14.22 48.63
CA ARG A 419 -29.62 15.37 47.89
C ARG A 419 -28.55 16.14 48.68
N ARG A 420 -28.67 16.26 50.01
CA ARG A 420 -27.64 16.90 50.86
C ARG A 420 -26.40 16.02 51.11
N ARG A 421 -26.49 14.68 51.05
CA ARG A 421 -25.31 13.78 51.15
C ARG A 421 -24.48 13.72 49.88
N ARG A 422 -25.06 13.96 48.70
CA ARG A 422 -24.32 13.95 47.41
C ARG A 422 -23.59 15.27 47.09
N HIS A 423 -23.92 16.36 47.79
CA HIS A 423 -23.30 17.69 47.60
C HIS A 423 -22.37 18.13 48.75
N LYS A 424 -21.98 17.21 49.65
CA LYS A 424 -21.16 17.53 50.84
C LYS A 424 -19.83 16.79 50.97
N ASN A 425 -19.32 16.14 49.92
CA ASN A 425 -17.93 15.64 49.88
C ASN A 425 -17.25 16.02 48.55
N MET A 426 -17.01 17.32 48.38
CA MET A 426 -15.78 17.90 47.81
C MET A 426 -15.89 19.41 47.93
N ASN A 427 -15.21 19.97 48.94
CA ASN A 427 -14.53 21.27 48.96
C ASN A 427 -14.18 21.62 50.41
N VAL A 428 -12.95 21.26 50.81
CA VAL A 428 -12.28 21.76 52.01
C VAL A 428 -11.14 22.66 51.54
N SER A 429 -11.05 23.87 52.10
CA SER A 429 -9.91 24.77 51.91
C SER A 429 -9.27 25.11 53.26
N ASN A 430 -7.94 24.93 53.29
CA ASN A 430 -6.86 25.62 54.03
C ASN A 430 -6.86 25.75 55.57
N ASN A 431 -5.82 25.17 56.21
CA ASN A 431 -4.67 25.96 56.69
C ASN A 431 -3.51 25.14 57.33
N LYS A 432 -2.28 25.52 56.93
CA LYS A 432 -0.96 25.60 57.63
C LYS A 432 -0.36 24.39 58.39
N SER A 433 0.81 23.93 57.93
CA SER A 433 2.14 24.34 58.45
C SER A 433 3.29 23.71 57.63
N VAL A 434 4.41 24.43 57.54
CA VAL A 434 5.62 24.18 56.74
C VAL A 434 6.60 23.26 57.50
N GLU A 435 7.21 22.28 56.82
CA GLU A 435 8.60 21.82 57.06
C GLU A 435 9.14 20.96 55.87
N HIS A 436 10.43 21.16 55.55
CA HIS A 436 11.33 20.55 54.53
C HIS A 436 11.34 19.00 54.50
N CYS A 437 11.73 18.20 53.47
CA CYS A 437 12.79 18.30 52.45
C CYS A 437 12.66 17.15 51.38
N ASN A 438 13.12 17.41 50.15
CA ASN A 438 13.64 16.56 49.04
C ASN A 438 13.00 15.25 48.49
N ASP A 439 12.92 15.26 47.14
CA ASP A 439 13.28 14.23 46.13
C ASP A 439 12.22 13.47 45.29
N THR A 440 12.40 13.58 43.97
CA THR A 440 11.92 12.78 42.81
C THR A 440 10.43 12.76 42.42
N LEU A 441 10.08 13.47 41.34
CA LEU A 441 8.77 13.46 40.66
C LEU A 441 8.72 12.44 39.51
N THR A 442 7.68 11.62 39.53
CA THR A 442 7.39 10.49 38.64
C THR A 442 6.60 10.87 37.39
N ARG A 443 6.86 10.09 36.34
CA ARG A 443 6.38 10.14 34.96
C ARG A 443 4.90 9.75 34.80
N GLU A 444 3.97 10.67 35.09
CA GLU A 444 2.53 10.51 34.79
C GLU A 444 1.89 11.69 34.00
N GLU A 445 2.64 12.73 33.64
CA GLU A 445 2.15 13.83 32.80
C GLU A 445 2.86 13.85 31.44
N SER A 446 2.37 13.10 30.47
CA SER A 446 2.73 13.30 29.04
C SER A 446 1.67 12.88 28.02
N CYS A 447 0.46 12.47 28.42
CA CYS A 447 -0.61 12.15 27.46
C CYS A 447 -1.45 13.37 27.00
N HIS A 448 -1.02 14.60 27.27
CA HIS A 448 -1.78 15.81 26.90
C HIS A 448 -1.14 16.73 25.85
N LEU A 449 0.00 16.38 25.26
CA LEU A 449 0.70 17.26 24.31
C LEU A 449 1.30 16.51 23.12
N LEU A 450 0.48 15.82 22.34
CA LEU A 450 0.79 15.54 20.92
C LEU A 450 -0.52 15.65 20.13
N GLY A 451 -0.73 16.83 19.54
CA GLY A 451 -1.75 17.04 18.54
C GLY A 451 -1.24 16.49 17.21
N ASP A 452 -1.99 15.57 16.62
CA ASP A 452 -1.93 15.37 15.19
C ASP A 452 -3.36 15.41 14.61
N SER A 453 -3.53 16.35 13.69
CA SER A 453 -4.80 16.74 13.11
C SER A 453 -5.04 15.93 11.85
N ARG A 454 -5.69 14.77 12.00
CA ARG A 454 -6.46 14.05 10.97
C ARG A 454 -7.23 12.90 11.60
N VAL A 455 -8.17 13.24 12.49
CA VAL A 455 -9.23 12.33 12.93
C VAL A 455 -10.49 12.72 12.17
N GLY A 456 -10.83 11.93 11.16
CA GLY A 456 -12.17 11.93 10.60
C GLY A 456 -13.15 11.53 11.70
N SER A 457 -13.96 12.48 12.13
CA SER A 457 -15.06 12.28 13.07
C SER A 457 -16.20 11.54 12.38
N GLU A 458 -16.14 10.21 12.35
CA GLU A 458 -17.33 9.36 12.29
C GLU A 458 -17.32 8.38 13.47
N PRO A 459 -18.30 8.46 14.39
CA PRO A 459 -18.43 7.46 15.44
C PRO A 459 -18.92 6.14 14.83
N PRO A 460 -18.42 4.98 15.28
CA PRO A 460 -19.07 3.71 14.98
C PRO A 460 -20.50 3.79 15.51
N SER A 461 -21.47 3.50 14.63
CA SER A 461 -22.90 3.56 14.90
C SER A 461 -23.25 2.95 16.26
N CYS A 462 -23.63 3.83 17.17
CA CYS A 462 -24.15 3.50 18.48
C CYS A 462 -25.54 2.87 18.31
N ILE A 463 -25.63 1.55 18.50
CA ILE A 463 -26.90 0.93 18.88
C ILE A 463 -27.14 1.34 20.33
N LYS A 464 -28.15 2.19 20.54
CA LYS A 464 -28.63 2.54 21.87
C LYS A 464 -29.33 1.31 22.45
N ASP A 465 -28.93 0.92 23.65
CA ASP A 465 -29.70 0.08 24.55
C ASP A 465 -30.97 0.86 24.95
N ASP A 466 -32.13 0.40 24.53
CA ASP A 466 -33.41 0.69 25.19
C ASP A 466 -33.82 -0.57 25.97
N ASP A 467 -33.79 -0.46 27.30
CA ASP A 467 -34.27 -1.47 28.24
C ASP A 467 -35.80 -1.65 28.14
N GLU A 468 -36.18 -2.93 28.13
CA GLU A 468 -37.39 -3.55 28.68
C GLU A 468 -38.75 -2.83 28.55
N LYS A 469 -39.57 -3.33 27.59
CA LYS A 469 -40.97 -3.75 27.82
C LYS A 469 -41.53 -4.47 26.59
N GLY A 470 -41.85 -5.76 26.73
CA GLY A 470 -42.69 -6.45 25.75
C GLY A 470 -42.37 -7.93 25.58
N ILE A 471 -43.00 -8.77 26.41
CA ILE A 471 -43.17 -10.20 26.14
C ILE A 471 -43.95 -10.34 24.83
N ASN A 472 -43.37 -10.97 23.81
CA ASN A 472 -44.03 -11.94 22.92
C ASN A 472 -43.06 -12.54 21.87
N GLY A 473 -42.86 -13.85 21.97
CA GLY A 473 -42.47 -14.81 20.93
C GLY A 473 -41.51 -14.36 19.82
N ILE A 474 -40.21 -14.62 19.99
CA ILE A 474 -39.30 -14.79 18.86
C ILE A 474 -39.04 -16.29 18.73
N GLN A 475 -39.56 -16.86 17.65
CA GLN A 475 -39.29 -18.22 17.25
C GLN A 475 -37.80 -18.34 16.91
N GLU A 476 -37.09 -19.20 17.65
CA GLU A 476 -35.67 -19.50 17.47
C GLU A 476 -35.39 -19.97 16.03
N PRO A 477 -34.36 -19.45 15.34
CA PRO A 477 -33.93 -20.07 14.10
C PRO A 477 -33.22 -21.38 14.43
N ILE A 478 -33.91 -22.48 14.10
CA ILE A 478 -33.37 -23.82 13.91
C ILE A 478 -32.06 -23.74 13.10
N TYR A 479 -31.01 -24.39 13.60
CA TYR A 479 -29.70 -24.62 12.98
C TYR A 479 -29.64 -24.17 11.51
N VAL A 480 -29.09 -22.98 11.25
CA VAL A 480 -28.67 -22.65 9.89
C VAL A 480 -27.52 -23.60 9.59
N ASN A 481 -27.81 -24.64 8.80
CA ASN A 481 -26.82 -25.58 8.31
C ASN A 481 -25.84 -24.76 7.46
N VAL A 482 -24.70 -24.35 8.04
CA VAL A 482 -23.67 -23.53 7.37
C VAL A 482 -23.10 -24.26 6.14
N ASN A 483 -23.41 -25.56 6.01
CA ASN A 483 -23.12 -26.40 4.86
C ASN A 483 -24.10 -26.25 3.67
N ALA A 484 -25.19 -25.47 3.79
CA ALA A 484 -26.27 -25.43 2.80
C ALA A 484 -26.32 -24.15 1.92
N ARG A 485 -25.40 -23.20 2.07
CA ARG A 485 -25.36 -21.96 1.26
C ARG A 485 -24.17 -21.98 0.30
N LYS A 486 -24.46 -22.14 -1.01
CA LYS A 486 -23.56 -22.05 -2.18
C LYS A 486 -22.24 -22.85 -2.10
N GLN A 487 -21.98 -23.65 -3.13
CA GLN A 487 -20.69 -24.31 -3.30
C GLN A 487 -19.61 -23.23 -3.42
N THR A 488 -18.71 -23.12 -2.43
CA THR A 488 -17.52 -22.27 -2.54
C THR A 488 -16.64 -22.80 -3.68
N SER A 489 -15.87 -21.92 -4.31
CA SER A 489 -14.94 -22.31 -5.37
C SER A 489 -13.51 -22.14 -4.84
N PRO A 490 -12.82 -23.24 -4.47
CA PRO A 490 -11.43 -23.20 -4.09
C PRO A 490 -10.56 -22.58 -5.20
N VAL A 491 -9.49 -21.90 -4.80
CA VAL A 491 -8.52 -21.28 -5.71
C VAL A 491 -7.29 -22.17 -5.78
N ALA A 492 -6.94 -22.64 -6.97
CA ALA A 492 -5.71 -23.40 -7.19
C ALA A 492 -4.48 -22.52 -6.90
N ILE A 493 -3.42 -23.10 -6.33
CA ILE A 493 -2.21 -22.34 -5.96
C ILE A 493 -1.61 -21.54 -7.13
N PRO A 494 -1.50 -22.07 -8.38
CA PRO A 494 -0.97 -21.31 -9.51
C PRO A 494 -1.79 -20.06 -9.85
N ASP A 495 -3.11 -20.10 -9.62
CA ASP A 495 -4.04 -19.02 -9.94
C ASP A 495 -4.19 -18.01 -8.80
N LEU A 496 -3.69 -18.33 -7.61
CA LEU A 496 -3.89 -17.52 -6.38
C LEU A 496 -3.39 -16.08 -6.54
N HIS A 497 -2.24 -15.89 -7.18
CA HIS A 497 -1.68 -14.55 -7.41
C HIS A 497 -2.61 -13.70 -8.31
N SER A 498 -3.03 -14.25 -9.45
CA SER A 498 -3.94 -13.58 -10.39
C SER A 498 -5.32 -13.35 -9.78
N TYR A 499 -5.80 -14.31 -8.97
CA TYR A 499 -7.03 -14.19 -8.21
C TYR A 499 -6.99 -12.98 -7.28
N ILE A 500 -5.92 -12.84 -6.48
CA ILE A 500 -5.75 -11.73 -5.54
C ILE A 500 -5.70 -10.39 -6.26
N LEU A 501 -4.91 -10.28 -7.34
CA LEU A 501 -4.84 -9.04 -8.14
C LEU A 501 -6.21 -8.61 -8.65
N LYS A 502 -6.95 -9.53 -9.27
CA LYS A 502 -8.30 -9.27 -9.78
C LYS A 502 -9.27 -8.84 -8.67
N HIS A 503 -9.20 -9.45 -7.49
CA HIS A 503 -10.10 -9.11 -6.38
C HIS A 503 -9.69 -7.82 -5.64
N LYS A 504 -8.45 -7.34 -5.81
CA LYS A 504 -7.99 -6.02 -5.34
C LYS A 504 -8.40 -4.87 -6.25
N GLU A 505 -8.73 -5.13 -7.51
CA GLU A 505 -9.23 -4.10 -8.46
C GLU A 505 -10.47 -3.37 -7.93
N HIS A 506 -10.72 -2.17 -8.44
CA HIS A 506 -11.88 -1.33 -8.09
C HIS A 506 -12.06 -1.16 -6.56
N SER A 507 -10.96 -0.91 -5.84
CA SER A 507 -10.99 -0.70 -4.38
C SER A 507 -11.52 -1.92 -3.60
N LEU A 508 -10.96 -3.10 -3.88
CA LEU A 508 -11.24 -4.38 -3.21
C LEU A 508 -12.66 -4.93 -3.41
N GLU A 509 -13.35 -4.58 -4.51
CA GLU A 509 -14.77 -4.93 -4.72
C GLU A 509 -15.01 -6.45 -4.79
N GLY A 510 -14.03 -7.21 -5.29
CA GLY A 510 -14.08 -8.68 -5.27
C GLY A 510 -14.14 -9.22 -3.85
N PHE A 511 -13.20 -8.80 -3.00
CA PHE A 511 -13.12 -9.26 -1.61
C PHE A 511 -14.26 -8.76 -0.73
N LYS A 512 -14.78 -7.54 -0.98
CA LYS A 512 -15.97 -7.03 -0.29
C LYS A 512 -17.16 -7.98 -0.46
N ARG A 513 -17.44 -8.37 -1.71
CA ARG A 513 -18.54 -9.29 -2.01
C ARG A 513 -18.38 -10.64 -1.32
N GLU A 514 -17.19 -11.25 -1.38
CA GLU A 514 -16.93 -12.50 -0.66
C GLU A 514 -17.13 -12.35 0.85
N PHE A 515 -16.60 -11.28 1.44
CA PHE A 515 -16.67 -11.07 2.89
C PHE A 515 -18.11 -10.82 3.36
N GLU A 516 -18.93 -10.16 2.55
CA GLU A 516 -20.36 -9.95 2.80
C GLU A 516 -21.20 -11.24 2.74
N GLU A 517 -20.70 -12.30 2.09
CA GLU A 517 -21.34 -13.62 2.11
C GLU A 517 -21.20 -14.33 3.47
N LEU A 518 -20.26 -13.90 4.32
CA LEU A 518 -20.03 -14.52 5.62
C LEU A 518 -21.17 -14.20 6.60
N PRO A 519 -21.72 -15.22 7.30
CA PRO A 519 -22.76 -14.98 8.28
C PRO A 519 -22.22 -14.13 9.44
N MET A 520 -23.02 -13.15 9.89
CA MET A 520 -22.68 -12.26 11.01
C MET A 520 -23.62 -12.47 12.19
N GLY A 521 -23.08 -12.31 13.39
CA GLY A 521 -23.83 -12.41 14.65
C GLY A 521 -23.83 -13.83 15.22
N LEU A 522 -24.78 -14.09 16.13
CA LEU A 522 -24.87 -15.37 16.82
C LEU A 522 -25.60 -16.39 15.95
N LEU A 523 -24.91 -17.48 15.62
CA LEU A 523 -25.41 -18.55 14.74
C LEU A 523 -25.81 -19.81 15.51
N ALA A 524 -25.46 -19.88 16.79
CA ALA A 524 -25.73 -21.02 17.67
C ALA A 524 -26.08 -20.56 19.10
N GLN A 525 -26.60 -21.49 19.90
CA GLN A 525 -26.94 -21.25 21.31
C GLN A 525 -25.71 -20.85 22.13
N CYS A 526 -25.93 -19.97 23.11
CA CYS A 526 -24.92 -19.41 24.01
C CYS A 526 -25.49 -19.21 25.42
N GLU A 527 -26.34 -20.13 25.86
CA GLU A 527 -27.06 -20.10 27.14
C GLU A 527 -26.09 -20.08 28.31
N VAL A 528 -25.04 -20.90 28.29
CA VAL A 528 -24.07 -21.00 29.40
C VAL A 528 -23.30 -19.69 29.53
N ALA A 529 -22.88 -19.12 28.41
CA ALA A 529 -22.12 -17.87 28.37
C ALA A 529 -22.94 -16.64 28.82
N ARG A 530 -24.28 -16.70 28.67
CA ARG A 530 -25.22 -15.61 29.01
C ARG A 530 -25.77 -15.68 30.44
N ARG A 531 -25.48 -16.75 31.20
CA ARG A 531 -25.86 -16.86 32.61
C ARG A 531 -25.32 -15.68 33.42
N GLN A 532 -26.08 -15.25 34.43
CA GLN A 532 -25.78 -14.05 35.20
C GLN A 532 -24.41 -14.14 35.89
N GLU A 533 -24.05 -15.33 36.35
CA GLU A 533 -22.78 -15.66 37.01
C GLU A 533 -21.58 -15.62 36.04
N ASN A 534 -21.82 -15.89 34.75
CA ASN A 534 -20.79 -15.97 33.71
C ASN A 534 -20.59 -14.66 32.94
N LYS A 535 -21.56 -13.73 32.98
CA LYS A 535 -21.47 -12.43 32.28
C LYS A 535 -20.18 -11.67 32.60
N VAL A 536 -19.74 -11.67 33.86
CA VAL A 536 -18.52 -10.97 34.31
C VAL A 536 -17.23 -11.60 33.79
N LYS A 537 -17.28 -12.86 33.35
CA LYS A 537 -16.15 -13.56 32.71
C LYS A 537 -16.01 -13.18 31.23
N ASN A 538 -17.03 -12.58 30.61
CA ASN A 538 -16.98 -12.10 29.23
C ASN A 538 -16.41 -10.68 29.19
N ARG A 539 -15.39 -10.44 28.36
CA ARG A 539 -14.83 -9.10 28.16
C ARG A 539 -15.80 -8.20 27.39
N TYR A 540 -16.55 -8.77 26.46
CA TYR A 540 -17.53 -8.06 25.63
C TYR A 540 -18.86 -8.80 25.68
N GLY A 541 -19.95 -8.10 25.99
CA GLY A 541 -21.27 -8.71 26.15
C GLY A 541 -21.84 -9.32 24.85
N ASN A 542 -21.42 -8.79 23.71
CA ASN A 542 -21.80 -9.27 22.38
C ASN A 542 -20.87 -10.36 21.81
N ILE A 543 -19.78 -10.72 22.50
CA ILE A 543 -18.83 -11.75 22.06
C ILE A 543 -18.80 -12.86 23.11
N VAL A 544 -19.62 -13.86 22.89
CA VAL A 544 -19.85 -14.98 23.82
C VAL A 544 -19.53 -16.32 23.13
N ALA A 545 -19.16 -17.31 23.93
CA ALA A 545 -18.87 -18.65 23.42
C ALA A 545 -20.17 -19.40 23.07
N TYR A 546 -20.20 -20.08 21.92
CA TYR A 546 -21.29 -21.00 21.58
C TYR A 546 -21.22 -22.27 22.43
N ASP A 547 -22.37 -22.80 22.83
CA ASP A 547 -22.45 -23.91 23.80
C ASP A 547 -21.89 -25.22 23.25
N HIS A 548 -22.09 -25.51 21.96
CA HIS A 548 -21.68 -26.78 21.34
C HIS A 548 -20.16 -26.93 21.15
N SER A 549 -19.44 -25.82 21.05
CA SER A 549 -18.00 -25.79 20.77
C SER A 549 -17.18 -25.15 21.90
N ARG A 550 -17.82 -24.68 22.98
CA ARG A 550 -17.11 -24.03 24.10
C ARG A 550 -16.11 -24.97 24.76
N VAL A 551 -15.08 -24.39 25.35
CA VAL A 551 -14.21 -25.11 26.27
C VAL A 551 -14.91 -25.27 27.61
N ILE A 552 -14.92 -26.48 28.15
CA ILE A 552 -15.60 -26.84 29.41
C ILE A 552 -14.54 -27.17 30.46
N LEU A 553 -14.49 -26.39 31.54
CA LEU A 553 -13.58 -26.63 32.65
C LEU A 553 -14.17 -27.63 33.65
N ASP A 554 -13.31 -28.39 34.32
CA ASP A 554 -13.72 -29.28 35.41
C ASP A 554 -14.33 -28.45 36.55
N PRO A 555 -15.54 -28.74 37.04
CA PRO A 555 -16.15 -27.96 38.12
C PRO A 555 -15.30 -27.98 39.40
N LEU A 556 -15.07 -26.80 39.99
CA LEU A 556 -14.42 -26.63 41.28
C LEU A 556 -15.38 -26.96 42.44
N PRO A 557 -14.87 -27.54 43.55
CA PRO A 557 -15.65 -27.73 44.76
C PRO A 557 -16.26 -26.41 45.24
N ASN A 558 -17.55 -26.42 45.57
CA ASN A 558 -18.33 -25.26 46.05
C ASN A 558 -18.49 -24.08 45.07
N GLU A 559 -18.11 -24.22 43.79
CA GLU A 559 -18.35 -23.23 42.74
C GLU A 559 -19.08 -23.87 41.53
N PRO A 560 -20.42 -24.03 41.55
CA PRO A 560 -21.17 -24.81 40.55
C PRO A 560 -21.15 -24.25 39.12
N PHE A 561 -20.71 -23.00 38.92
CA PHE A 561 -20.59 -22.33 37.60
C PHE A 561 -19.14 -22.07 37.19
N SER A 562 -18.20 -22.83 37.76
CA SER A 562 -16.76 -22.74 37.48
C SER A 562 -16.32 -23.49 36.23
N ASP A 563 -17.26 -24.09 35.48
CA ASP A 563 -17.04 -24.82 34.22
C ASP A 563 -16.90 -23.90 32.99
N TYR A 564 -17.25 -22.61 33.14
CA TYR A 564 -17.27 -21.67 32.02
C TYR A 564 -16.00 -20.81 31.93
N VAL A 565 -15.45 -20.78 30.72
CA VAL A 565 -14.41 -19.87 30.24
C VAL A 565 -14.81 -19.39 28.83
N ASN A 566 -14.61 -18.12 28.50
CA ASN A 566 -14.96 -17.61 27.17
C ASN A 566 -13.91 -18.01 26.13
N ALA A 567 -14.02 -19.25 25.66
CA ALA A 567 -13.20 -19.85 24.63
C ALA A 567 -13.98 -20.94 23.87
N ASN A 568 -13.65 -21.16 22.60
CA ASN A 568 -14.20 -22.24 21.78
C ASN A 568 -13.07 -23.07 21.16
N PHE A 569 -13.32 -24.36 20.97
CA PHE A 569 -12.48 -25.20 20.13
C PHE A 569 -12.66 -24.81 18.66
N MET A 570 -11.56 -24.80 17.93
CA MET A 570 -11.54 -24.60 16.48
C MET A 570 -10.78 -25.76 15.84
N ASP A 571 -11.26 -26.20 14.69
CA ASP A 571 -10.60 -27.23 13.90
C ASP A 571 -9.44 -26.65 13.10
N GLY A 572 -8.37 -27.42 12.98
CA GLY A 572 -7.36 -27.25 11.95
C GLY A 572 -7.76 -28.00 10.69
N TYR A 573 -6.96 -27.88 9.63
CA TYR A 573 -7.21 -28.65 8.41
C TYR A 573 -6.98 -30.15 8.71
N ALA A 574 -8.02 -30.96 8.51
CA ALA A 574 -8.06 -32.38 8.88
C ALA A 574 -7.70 -32.72 10.36
N LYS A 575 -7.67 -31.73 11.26
CA LYS A 575 -7.32 -31.92 12.68
C LYS A 575 -8.41 -31.31 13.59
N PRO A 576 -9.37 -32.11 14.08
CA PRO A 576 -10.43 -31.58 14.93
C PRO A 576 -9.88 -31.03 16.25
N LYS A 577 -10.45 -29.94 16.75
CA LYS A 577 -10.05 -29.27 18.00
C LYS A 577 -8.54 -28.93 18.07
N ALA A 578 -7.91 -28.63 16.93
CA ALA A 578 -6.49 -28.28 16.88
C ALA A 578 -6.17 -26.98 17.65
N TYR A 579 -7.13 -26.08 17.78
CA TYR A 579 -6.95 -24.79 18.44
C TYR A 579 -8.00 -24.53 19.51
N ILE A 580 -7.65 -23.67 20.47
CA ILE A 580 -8.58 -23.01 21.39
C ILE A 580 -8.54 -21.51 21.05
N ALA A 581 -9.64 -20.97 20.52
CA ALA A 581 -9.83 -19.54 20.32
C ALA A 581 -10.43 -18.92 21.58
N SER A 582 -9.63 -18.14 22.31
CA SER A 582 -10.00 -17.57 23.61
C SER A 582 -10.01 -16.04 23.58
N GLN A 583 -10.82 -15.41 24.41
CA GLN A 583 -10.65 -13.97 24.69
C GLN A 583 -9.35 -13.71 25.46
N GLY A 584 -8.82 -12.49 25.38
CA GLY A 584 -7.78 -12.04 26.29
C GLY A 584 -8.33 -12.01 27.72
N PRO A 585 -7.72 -12.73 28.69
CA PRO A 585 -8.30 -12.88 30.02
C PRO A 585 -8.52 -11.52 30.69
N ASN A 586 -9.70 -11.34 31.27
CA ASN A 586 -9.98 -10.22 32.18
C ASN A 586 -9.59 -10.63 33.62
N LYS A 587 -9.65 -9.71 34.59
CA LYS A 587 -9.15 -9.97 35.95
C LYS A 587 -9.78 -11.21 36.59
N ILE A 588 -11.06 -11.44 36.31
CA ILE A 588 -11.85 -12.54 36.88
C ILE A 588 -11.49 -13.87 36.19
N MET A 589 -11.20 -13.82 34.88
CA MET A 589 -10.91 -15.00 34.07
C MET A 589 -9.47 -15.54 34.20
N ILE A 590 -8.49 -14.78 34.72
CA ILE A 590 -7.06 -15.21 34.75
C ILE A 590 -6.89 -16.59 35.40
N ARG A 591 -7.58 -16.86 36.53
CA ARG A 591 -7.56 -18.16 37.20
C ARG A 591 -8.06 -19.28 36.26
N ASP A 592 -9.21 -19.04 35.62
CA ASP A 592 -9.86 -20.00 34.73
C ASP A 592 -9.06 -20.19 33.42
N PHE A 593 -8.32 -19.16 32.98
CA PHE A 593 -7.41 -19.22 31.83
C PHE A 593 -6.26 -20.21 32.05
N TRP A 594 -5.58 -20.13 33.20
CA TRP A 594 -4.52 -21.10 33.52
C TRP A 594 -5.06 -22.50 33.82
N ARG A 595 -6.23 -22.61 34.43
CA ARG A 595 -6.94 -23.91 34.57
C ARG A 595 -7.20 -24.55 33.22
N MET A 596 -7.67 -23.76 32.23
CA MET A 596 -7.87 -24.21 30.85
C MET A 596 -6.56 -24.70 30.22
N VAL A 597 -5.47 -23.94 30.36
CA VAL A 597 -4.14 -24.30 29.84
C VAL A 597 -3.68 -25.64 30.43
N TRP A 598 -3.84 -25.82 31.74
CA TRP A 598 -3.46 -27.06 32.42
C TRP A 598 -4.35 -28.24 32.02
N GLN A 599 -5.67 -28.11 32.09
CA GLN A 599 -6.63 -29.19 31.84
C GLN A 599 -6.49 -29.74 30.41
N HIS A 600 -6.31 -28.87 29.42
CA HIS A 600 -6.15 -29.26 28.02
C HIS A 600 -4.70 -29.49 27.59
N LYS A 601 -3.76 -29.55 28.54
CA LYS A 601 -2.32 -29.79 28.28
C LYS A 601 -1.74 -28.83 27.23
N VAL A 602 -2.21 -27.57 27.22
CA VAL A 602 -1.75 -26.55 26.27
C VAL A 602 -0.28 -26.25 26.53
N SER A 603 0.53 -26.40 25.49
CA SER A 603 1.97 -26.14 25.48
C SER A 603 2.33 -24.85 24.74
N LYS A 604 1.42 -24.34 23.89
CA LYS A 604 1.58 -23.12 23.08
C LYS A 604 0.46 -22.14 23.36
N ILE A 605 0.81 -20.93 23.79
CA ILE A 605 -0.09 -19.79 23.92
C ILE A 605 0.31 -18.74 22.88
N ILE A 606 -0.62 -18.34 22.02
CA ILE A 606 -0.40 -17.34 20.98
C ILE A 606 -1.18 -16.10 21.36
N MET A 607 -0.47 -15.05 21.75
CA MET A 607 -1.02 -13.76 22.16
C MET A 607 -0.81 -12.75 21.04
N LEU A 608 -1.90 -12.30 20.42
CA LEU A 608 -1.87 -11.41 19.24
C LEU A 608 -2.31 -9.98 19.57
N THR A 609 -2.09 -9.51 20.80
CA THR A 609 -2.50 -8.17 21.24
C THR A 609 -1.59 -7.68 22.34
N ASN A 610 -1.32 -6.38 22.36
CA ASN A 610 -0.67 -5.77 23.52
C ASN A 610 -1.67 -5.65 24.68
N LEU A 611 -1.17 -5.42 25.89
CA LEU A 611 -2.02 -5.21 27.07
C LEU A 611 -2.89 -3.94 26.91
N MET A 612 -2.28 -2.89 26.36
CA MET A 612 -2.86 -1.57 26.13
C MET A 612 -2.62 -1.15 24.69
N GLU A 613 -3.62 -0.52 24.10
CA GLU A 613 -3.73 -0.25 22.67
C GLU A 613 -4.63 0.99 22.53
N ALA A 614 -4.10 2.09 21.97
CA ALA A 614 -4.76 3.40 21.90
C ALA A 614 -5.39 3.83 23.24
N CYS A 615 -4.62 3.66 24.33
CA CYS A 615 -5.03 3.92 25.71
C CYS A 615 -6.23 3.07 26.21
N LYS A 616 -6.61 2.02 25.47
CA LYS A 616 -7.66 1.06 25.86
C LYS A 616 -7.04 -0.26 26.28
N LYS A 617 -7.57 -0.83 27.36
CA LYS A 617 -7.14 -2.13 27.86
C LYS A 617 -7.70 -3.27 27.03
N LYS A 618 -6.83 -4.08 26.43
CA LYS A 618 -7.21 -5.18 25.54
C LYS A 618 -7.07 -6.55 26.19
N CYS A 619 -6.08 -6.69 27.08
CA CYS A 619 -5.80 -7.93 27.80
C CYS A 619 -5.31 -7.59 29.21
N GLU A 620 -5.61 -8.43 30.20
CA GLU A 620 -4.88 -8.37 31.46
C GLU A 620 -3.56 -9.11 31.31
N GLN A 621 -2.54 -8.68 32.06
CA GLN A 621 -1.35 -9.47 32.22
C GLN A 621 -1.68 -10.70 33.08
N TYR A 622 -1.46 -11.88 32.51
CA TYR A 622 -1.74 -13.16 33.16
C TYR A 622 -0.46 -13.95 33.47
N TRP A 623 0.70 -13.31 33.40
CA TRP A 623 2.00 -13.93 33.67
C TRP A 623 2.82 -13.07 34.65
N PRO A 624 3.74 -13.67 35.42
CA PRO A 624 4.70 -12.92 36.23
C PRO A 624 5.77 -12.25 35.36
N ASP A 625 6.18 -11.03 35.71
CA ASP A 625 7.31 -10.38 35.04
C ASP A 625 8.66 -11.00 35.42
N GLU A 626 8.78 -11.52 36.64
CA GLU A 626 9.95 -12.20 37.18
C GLU A 626 9.53 -13.28 38.19
N GLY A 627 10.33 -14.34 38.33
CA GLY A 627 10.09 -15.40 39.29
C GLY A 627 8.78 -16.17 39.04
N SER A 628 8.06 -16.51 40.11
CA SER A 628 6.82 -17.29 40.02
C SER A 628 5.61 -16.57 40.63
N GLN A 629 4.43 -16.82 40.08
CA GLN A 629 3.16 -16.31 40.59
C GLN A 629 2.11 -17.43 40.64
N LYS A 630 1.28 -17.42 41.68
CA LYS A 630 0.21 -18.40 41.90
C LYS A 630 -1.12 -17.91 41.31
N TYR A 631 -1.77 -18.76 40.52
CA TYR A 631 -3.09 -18.55 39.93
C TYR A 631 -4.01 -19.72 40.29
N GLY A 632 -4.69 -19.62 41.44
CA GLY A 632 -5.45 -20.75 41.99
C GLY A 632 -4.52 -21.85 42.52
N GLU A 633 -4.66 -23.08 42.03
CA GLU A 633 -3.82 -24.24 42.40
C GLU A 633 -2.52 -24.35 41.59
N LEU A 634 -2.37 -23.50 40.57
CA LEU A 634 -1.23 -23.53 39.66
C LEU A 634 -0.22 -22.45 40.03
N THR A 635 1.04 -22.83 40.08
CA THR A 635 2.17 -21.91 40.15
C THR A 635 2.78 -21.81 38.76
N VAL A 636 2.92 -20.60 38.25
CA VAL A 636 3.52 -20.31 36.94
C VAL A 636 4.86 -19.62 37.20
N LEU A 637 5.96 -20.28 36.85
CA LEU A 637 7.32 -19.76 36.93
C LEU A 637 7.75 -19.25 35.55
N LEU A 638 8.23 -18.01 35.46
CA LEU A 638 8.88 -17.51 34.26
C LEU A 638 10.32 -18.04 34.20
N VAL A 639 10.63 -18.83 33.18
CA VAL A 639 11.94 -19.48 32.99
C VAL A 639 12.84 -18.68 32.05
N ASN A 640 12.30 -18.19 30.93
CA ASN A 640 13.07 -17.47 29.92
C ASN A 640 12.19 -16.46 29.17
N VAL A 641 12.80 -15.35 28.74
CA VAL A 641 12.21 -14.35 27.86
C VAL A 641 13.17 -14.07 26.70
N THR A 642 12.76 -14.40 25.48
CA THR A 642 13.46 -14.01 24.26
C THR A 642 12.69 -12.87 23.60
N LYS A 643 13.36 -11.73 23.38
CA LYS A 643 12.76 -10.53 22.77
C LYS A 643 13.26 -10.40 21.33
N TYR A 644 12.33 -10.28 20.41
CA TYR A 644 12.58 -9.89 19.02
C TYR A 644 11.94 -8.51 18.78
N THR A 645 12.22 -7.92 17.62
CA THR A 645 11.62 -6.64 17.22
C THR A 645 10.09 -6.67 17.24
N ASP A 646 9.48 -7.71 16.63
CA ASP A 646 8.03 -7.77 16.38
C ASP A 646 7.25 -8.66 17.36
N PHE A 647 7.97 -9.43 18.19
CA PHE A 647 7.35 -10.38 19.10
C PHE A 647 8.26 -10.77 20.26
N ILE A 648 7.65 -11.34 21.30
CA ILE A 648 8.32 -11.80 22.51
C ILE A 648 7.93 -13.26 22.73
N ILE A 649 8.90 -14.11 23.05
CA ILE A 649 8.66 -15.50 23.44
C ILE A 649 8.97 -15.65 24.93
N ARG A 650 7.99 -16.07 25.71
CA ARG A 650 8.15 -16.39 27.14
C ARG A 650 8.03 -17.89 27.34
N THR A 651 8.94 -18.46 28.11
CA THR A 651 8.88 -19.87 28.52
C THR A 651 8.48 -19.93 29.98
N PHE A 652 7.41 -20.66 30.27
CA PHE A 652 6.88 -20.87 31.60
C PHE A 652 6.98 -22.32 32.02
N GLU A 653 7.20 -22.55 33.30
CA GLU A 653 7.03 -23.84 33.95
C GLU A 653 5.80 -23.79 34.85
N LEU A 654 4.85 -24.70 34.63
CA LEU A 654 3.62 -24.84 35.40
C LEU A 654 3.74 -26.00 36.38
N THR A 655 3.44 -25.75 37.64
CA THR A 655 3.34 -26.79 38.69
C THR A 655 2.00 -26.72 39.40
N LYS A 656 1.43 -27.88 39.74
CA LYS A 656 0.18 -27.99 40.51
C LYS A 656 0.48 -28.50 41.92
N VAL A 657 -0.01 -27.80 42.95
CA VAL A 657 0.40 -27.96 44.36
C VAL A 657 0.13 -29.35 44.96
N GLU A 658 -0.78 -30.15 44.41
CA GLU A 658 -1.30 -31.37 45.07
C GLU A 658 -0.68 -32.70 44.60
N THR A 659 0.17 -32.72 43.58
CA THR A 659 0.78 -33.97 43.07
C THR A 659 2.24 -34.08 43.49
N GLU A 660 2.52 -34.91 44.51
CA GLU A 660 3.88 -35.31 44.96
C GLU A 660 4.67 -36.14 43.92
N MET A 661 4.15 -36.33 42.70
CA MET A 661 4.84 -36.98 41.60
C MET A 661 4.97 -36.03 40.40
N GLU A 662 6.22 -35.66 40.10
CA GLU A 662 6.76 -35.03 38.88
C GLU A 662 5.77 -34.81 37.73
N ASN A 663 5.08 -33.67 37.70
CA ASN A 663 4.39 -33.24 36.48
C ASN A 663 4.52 -31.72 36.32
N SER A 664 5.74 -31.19 36.31
CA SER A 664 5.92 -29.84 35.78
C SER A 664 5.71 -29.85 34.26
N ARG A 665 5.13 -28.78 33.73
CA ARG A 665 4.85 -28.66 32.29
C ARG A 665 5.41 -27.37 31.74
N ILE A 666 6.11 -27.48 30.62
CA ILE A 666 6.62 -26.32 29.90
C ILE A 666 5.55 -25.76 28.97
N VAL A 667 5.28 -24.47 29.09
CA VAL A 667 4.36 -23.72 28.24
C VAL A 667 5.09 -22.53 27.66
N LYS A 668 5.08 -22.39 26.34
CA LYS A 668 5.62 -21.21 25.66
C LYS A 668 4.49 -20.27 25.24
N GLN A 669 4.60 -19.01 25.64
CA GLN A 669 3.78 -17.92 25.13
C GLN A 669 4.54 -17.18 24.03
N PHE A 670 3.92 -17.10 22.86
CA PHE A 670 4.37 -16.35 21.72
C PHE A 670 3.50 -15.10 21.62
N HIS A 671 4.08 -13.94 21.93
CA HIS A 671 3.39 -12.66 22.01
C HIS A 671 3.79 -11.75 20.86
N PHE A 672 2.90 -11.58 19.89
CA PHE A 672 3.10 -10.70 18.75
C PHE A 672 2.72 -9.26 19.12
N THR A 673 3.68 -8.33 19.08
CA THR A 673 3.58 -7.00 19.69
C THR A 673 3.33 -5.87 18.68
N THR A 674 3.52 -6.11 17.39
CA THR A 674 3.43 -5.06 16.35
C THR A 674 2.16 -5.10 15.51
N TRP A 675 1.16 -5.89 15.90
CA TRP A 675 -0.17 -5.85 15.27
C TRP A 675 -0.97 -4.66 15.79
N SER A 676 -1.10 -3.62 14.94
CA SER A 676 -1.81 -2.38 15.27
C SER A 676 -3.30 -2.60 15.58
N ASP A 677 -3.89 -1.63 16.27
CA ASP A 677 -5.31 -1.61 16.66
C ASP A 677 -6.25 -1.41 15.48
N HIS A 678 -5.73 -0.83 14.40
CA HIS A 678 -6.47 -0.50 13.18
C HIS A 678 -6.13 -1.52 12.09
N GLY A 679 -7.02 -2.48 11.87
CA GLY A 679 -6.96 -3.40 10.73
C GLY A 679 -5.99 -4.60 10.90
N ALA A 680 -5.33 -4.95 9.80
CA ALA A 680 -4.33 -6.01 9.69
C ALA A 680 -2.92 -5.41 9.54
N PRO A 681 -1.83 -6.17 9.80
CA PRO A 681 -0.49 -5.69 9.51
C PRO A 681 -0.37 -5.32 8.02
N THR A 682 0.39 -4.28 7.69
CA THR A 682 0.56 -3.84 6.30
C THR A 682 1.20 -4.92 5.43
N TYR A 683 2.10 -5.72 6.01
CA TYR A 683 2.84 -6.77 5.31
C TYR A 683 2.81 -8.09 6.07
N PRO A 684 2.62 -9.25 5.39
CA PRO A 684 2.58 -10.56 6.05
C PRO A 684 3.89 -11.03 6.67
N THR A 685 5.03 -10.52 6.17
CA THR A 685 6.38 -11.02 6.47
C THR A 685 6.65 -11.20 7.96
N THR A 686 6.27 -10.23 8.80
CA THR A 686 6.50 -10.31 10.25
C THR A 686 5.65 -11.40 10.91
N LEU A 687 4.39 -11.57 10.49
CA LEU A 687 3.53 -12.63 11.00
C LEU A 687 4.00 -14.01 10.55
N LEU A 688 4.53 -14.15 9.33
CA LEU A 688 5.09 -15.40 8.83
C LEU A 688 6.35 -15.80 9.60
N SER A 689 7.25 -14.87 9.89
CA SER A 689 8.41 -15.10 10.76
C SER A 689 8.00 -15.51 12.18
N PHE A 690 7.00 -14.85 12.76
CA PHE A 690 6.41 -15.25 14.04
C PHE A 690 5.82 -16.67 13.99
N ARG A 691 5.04 -16.99 12.95
CA ARG A 691 4.45 -18.32 12.73
C ARG A 691 5.54 -19.40 12.68
N ARG A 692 6.67 -19.15 12.00
CA ARG A 692 7.80 -20.10 11.94
C ARG A 692 8.31 -20.45 13.35
N LYS A 693 8.49 -19.46 14.23
CA LYS A 693 8.89 -19.72 15.63
C LYS A 693 7.84 -20.55 16.39
N VAL A 694 6.55 -20.32 16.14
CA VAL A 694 5.44 -21.09 16.74
C VAL A 694 5.44 -22.56 16.28
N ILE A 695 5.62 -22.82 14.98
CA ILE A 695 5.58 -24.18 14.42
C ILE A 695 6.85 -24.97 14.72
N ASN A 696 8.02 -24.31 14.79
CA ASN A 696 9.31 -24.95 15.07
C ASN A 696 9.40 -25.48 16.51
N PHE A 697 8.65 -24.88 17.43
CA PHE A 697 8.47 -25.48 18.75
C PHE A 697 7.53 -26.69 18.63
N LYS A 698 8.04 -27.92 18.75
CA LYS A 698 7.26 -29.16 18.63
C LYS A 698 7.06 -29.85 19.99
N PRO A 699 6.03 -29.48 20.78
CA PRO A 699 5.59 -30.25 21.95
C PRO A 699 4.85 -31.53 21.50
N GLU A 700 4.41 -32.36 22.44
CA GLU A 700 3.59 -33.55 22.13
C GLU A 700 2.38 -33.21 21.23
N ASP A 701 2.23 -33.96 20.13
CA ASP A 701 1.41 -33.63 18.95
C ASP A 701 -0.12 -33.61 19.22
N THR A 702 -0.54 -34.06 20.41
CA THR A 702 -1.96 -34.17 20.78
C THR A 702 -2.54 -32.92 21.47
N SER A 703 -1.71 -31.94 21.84
CA SER A 703 -2.18 -30.74 22.56
C SER A 703 -2.73 -29.65 21.64
N PRO A 704 -3.88 -29.01 21.98
CA PRO A 704 -4.39 -27.89 21.20
C PRO A 704 -3.55 -26.63 21.41
N VAL A 705 -3.47 -25.80 20.36
CA VAL A 705 -2.81 -24.50 20.42
C VAL A 705 -3.81 -23.44 20.89
N LEU A 706 -3.52 -22.77 22.01
CA LEU A 706 -4.36 -21.69 22.50
C LEU A 706 -3.97 -20.40 21.77
N SER A 707 -4.90 -19.79 21.03
CA SER A 707 -4.74 -18.48 20.44
C SER A 707 -5.72 -17.49 21.04
N HIS A 708 -5.25 -16.28 21.37
CA HIS A 708 -6.08 -15.19 21.84
C HIS A 708 -5.58 -13.83 21.36
N CYS A 709 -6.50 -12.87 21.31
CA CYS A 709 -6.21 -11.46 21.18
C CYS A 709 -6.95 -10.71 22.30
N SER A 710 -7.75 -9.70 21.98
CA SER A 710 -8.65 -9.07 22.96
C SER A 710 -9.98 -9.83 23.07
N ALA A 711 -10.75 -9.90 21.97
CA ALA A 711 -12.02 -10.63 21.92
C ALA A 711 -11.87 -12.12 21.54
N GLY A 712 -10.74 -12.49 20.93
CA GLY A 712 -10.48 -13.85 20.47
C GLY A 712 -11.20 -14.23 19.18
N ILE A 713 -11.45 -13.26 18.28
CA ILE A 713 -12.18 -13.49 17.01
C ILE A 713 -11.50 -12.90 15.76
N GLY A 714 -10.96 -11.68 15.84
CA GLY A 714 -10.32 -10.99 14.72
C GLY A 714 -8.93 -11.54 14.39
N ARG A 715 -7.89 -10.98 15.04
CA ARG A 715 -6.48 -11.42 14.87
C ARG A 715 -6.27 -12.92 15.12
N THR A 716 -6.94 -13.46 16.15
CA THR A 716 -6.98 -14.90 16.44
C THR A 716 -7.53 -15.68 15.25
N GLY A 717 -8.62 -15.22 14.63
CA GLY A 717 -9.18 -15.86 13.45
C GLY A 717 -8.24 -15.81 12.26
N THR A 718 -7.64 -14.65 11.99
CA THR A 718 -6.64 -14.49 10.93
C THR A 718 -5.47 -15.47 11.08
N PHE A 719 -4.92 -15.61 12.30
CA PHE A 719 -3.80 -16.53 12.55
C PHE A 719 -4.20 -18.01 12.39
N ILE A 720 -5.37 -18.41 12.91
CA ILE A 720 -5.84 -19.79 12.77
C ILE A 720 -6.11 -20.11 11.29
N ALA A 721 -6.77 -19.20 10.57
CA ALA A 721 -7.07 -19.35 9.14
C ALA A 721 -5.80 -19.50 8.30
N LEU A 722 -4.77 -18.69 8.56
CA LEU A 722 -3.47 -18.81 7.89
C LEU A 722 -2.87 -20.21 8.04
N ASN A 723 -2.90 -20.79 9.25
CA ASN A 723 -2.39 -22.14 9.44
C ASN A 723 -3.24 -23.19 8.73
N TYR A 724 -4.56 -23.11 8.88
CA TYR A 724 -5.51 -24.00 8.22
C TYR A 724 -5.29 -24.02 6.70
N LEU A 725 -5.17 -22.85 6.07
CA LEU A 725 -5.06 -22.72 4.62
C LEU A 725 -3.71 -23.17 4.09
N LEU A 726 -2.63 -23.01 4.85
CA LEU A 726 -1.32 -23.55 4.46
C LEU A 726 -1.30 -25.08 4.54
N ASP A 727 -1.96 -25.66 5.54
CA ASP A 727 -2.11 -27.12 5.63
C ASP A 727 -3.02 -27.65 4.50
N GLN A 728 -4.09 -26.91 4.15
CA GLN A 728 -4.94 -27.21 2.98
C GLN A 728 -4.15 -27.15 1.67
N ALA A 729 -3.34 -26.11 1.48
CA ALA A 729 -2.52 -25.93 0.30
C ALA A 729 -1.57 -27.11 0.09
N VAL A 730 -0.95 -27.60 1.15
CA VAL A 730 -0.08 -28.79 1.12
C VAL A 730 -0.87 -30.06 0.77
N ALA A 731 -2.08 -30.21 1.30
CA ALA A 731 -2.86 -31.43 1.13
C ALA A 731 -3.61 -31.52 -0.21
N GLU A 732 -4.11 -30.40 -0.73
CA GLU A 732 -5.04 -30.36 -1.87
C GLU A 732 -4.54 -29.52 -3.05
N ASN A 733 -3.40 -28.83 -2.93
CA ASN A 733 -2.87 -27.91 -3.95
C ASN A 733 -3.85 -26.76 -4.32
N GLN A 734 -4.70 -26.37 -3.37
CA GLN A 734 -5.68 -25.29 -3.49
C GLN A 734 -5.95 -24.65 -2.12
N VAL A 735 -6.58 -23.48 -2.12
CA VAL A 735 -6.97 -22.76 -0.90
C VAL A 735 -8.41 -22.27 -0.99
N ASP A 736 -9.17 -22.38 0.10
CA ASP A 736 -10.55 -21.89 0.17
C ASP A 736 -10.76 -21.04 1.43
N VAL A 737 -10.43 -19.75 1.31
CA VAL A 737 -10.48 -18.79 2.41
C VAL A 737 -11.91 -18.54 2.88
N LEU A 738 -12.85 -18.45 1.95
CA LEU A 738 -14.27 -18.25 2.25
C LEU A 738 -14.83 -19.42 3.06
N ARG A 739 -14.57 -20.66 2.62
CA ARG A 739 -15.00 -21.86 3.34
C ARG A 739 -14.33 -21.98 4.71
N CYS A 740 -13.04 -21.70 4.79
CA CYS A 740 -12.31 -21.67 6.07
C CYS A 740 -13.00 -20.70 7.05
N ALA A 741 -13.28 -19.47 6.62
CA ALA A 741 -13.95 -18.47 7.45
C ALA A 741 -15.38 -18.89 7.85
N GLN A 742 -16.15 -19.50 6.95
CA GLN A 742 -17.48 -20.05 7.26
C GLN A 742 -17.43 -21.15 8.34
N LEU A 743 -16.51 -22.10 8.22
CA LEU A 743 -16.30 -23.17 9.20
C LEU A 743 -15.89 -22.60 10.57
N MET A 744 -15.03 -21.58 10.57
CA MET A 744 -14.65 -20.91 11.80
C MET A 744 -15.83 -20.18 12.45
N ARG A 745 -16.66 -19.48 11.66
CA ARG A 745 -17.84 -18.76 12.17
C ARG A 745 -18.94 -19.69 12.69
N ALA A 746 -18.99 -20.95 12.24
CA ALA A 746 -19.87 -21.97 12.82
C ALA A 746 -19.48 -22.32 14.27
N ASN A 747 -18.18 -22.32 14.58
CA ASN A 747 -17.67 -22.69 15.91
C ASN A 747 -17.52 -21.50 16.86
N ARG A 748 -17.31 -20.27 16.38
CA ARG A 748 -17.21 -19.07 17.22
C ARG A 748 -17.68 -17.84 16.45
N VAL A 749 -18.38 -16.93 17.14
CA VAL A 749 -18.99 -15.74 16.53
C VAL A 749 -17.96 -14.87 15.79
N ASN A 750 -18.28 -14.47 14.56
CA ASN A 750 -17.58 -13.43 13.79
C ASN A 750 -16.05 -13.61 13.68
N MET A 751 -15.55 -14.86 13.62
CA MET A 751 -14.14 -15.14 13.32
C MET A 751 -13.72 -14.46 12.00
N ILE A 752 -12.52 -13.87 12.00
CA ILE A 752 -12.04 -12.92 10.97
C ILE A 752 -12.99 -11.74 10.89
N GLN A 753 -12.70 -10.71 11.67
CA GLN A 753 -13.70 -9.70 12.05
C GLN A 753 -13.87 -8.60 11.01
N THR A 754 -12.81 -8.25 10.28
CA THR A 754 -12.82 -7.13 9.33
C THR A 754 -12.40 -7.57 7.93
N LEU A 755 -12.78 -6.78 6.93
CA LEU A 755 -12.39 -7.02 5.53
C LEU A 755 -10.87 -7.00 5.38
N GLU A 756 -10.17 -6.07 6.03
CA GLU A 756 -8.71 -5.96 5.96
C GLU A 756 -8.04 -7.22 6.49
N GLN A 757 -8.57 -7.81 7.57
CA GLN A 757 -8.11 -9.10 8.10
C GLN A 757 -8.35 -10.25 7.12
N TYR A 758 -9.48 -10.24 6.41
CA TYR A 758 -9.83 -11.26 5.42
C TYR A 758 -8.90 -11.18 4.21
N VAL A 759 -8.67 -9.98 3.65
CA VAL A 759 -7.71 -9.75 2.55
C VAL A 759 -6.30 -10.12 2.98
N PHE A 760 -5.91 -9.78 4.22
CA PHE A 760 -4.60 -10.11 4.74
C PHE A 760 -4.35 -11.62 4.85
N VAL A 761 -5.38 -12.46 5.07
CA VAL A 761 -5.22 -13.92 5.02
C VAL A 761 -4.77 -14.37 3.62
N TYR A 762 -5.39 -13.84 2.56
CA TYR A 762 -4.97 -14.13 1.18
C TYR A 762 -3.52 -13.72 0.92
N ASP A 763 -3.15 -12.50 1.31
CA ASP A 763 -1.78 -11.99 1.13
C ASP A 763 -0.75 -12.83 1.90
N ALA A 764 -1.08 -13.24 3.13
CA ALA A 764 -0.19 -14.06 3.95
C ALA A 764 -0.03 -15.49 3.42
N VAL A 765 -1.10 -16.10 2.91
CA VAL A 765 -1.04 -17.41 2.28
C VAL A 765 -0.23 -17.35 0.97
N LEU A 766 -0.48 -16.35 0.12
CA LEU A 766 0.27 -16.14 -1.11
C LEU A 766 1.78 -15.97 -0.84
N GLU A 767 2.14 -15.10 0.10
CA GLU A 767 3.54 -14.86 0.45
C GLU A 767 4.20 -16.14 0.99
N ALA A 768 3.53 -16.88 1.87
CA ALA A 768 4.06 -18.12 2.44
C ALA A 768 4.26 -19.22 1.39
N LEU A 769 3.33 -19.36 0.43
CA LEU A 769 3.41 -20.38 -0.62
C LEU A 769 4.48 -20.06 -1.66
N LEU A 770 4.59 -18.79 -2.07
CA LEU A 770 5.60 -18.38 -3.05
C LEU A 770 7.01 -18.35 -2.44
N ALA A 771 7.16 -17.85 -1.21
CA ALA A 771 8.47 -17.79 -0.54
C ALA A 771 8.97 -19.17 -0.09
N GLY A 772 8.07 -20.06 0.32
CA GLY A 772 8.43 -21.35 0.89
C GLY A 772 9.22 -21.26 2.20
N ASN A 773 10.03 -22.28 2.47
CA ASN A 773 10.93 -22.32 3.60
C ASN A 773 12.36 -21.96 3.17
N THR A 774 12.80 -20.76 3.55
CA THR A 774 14.13 -20.21 3.22
C THR A 774 15.09 -20.22 4.42
N THR A 775 14.65 -20.71 5.58
CA THR A 775 15.47 -20.79 6.78
C THR A 775 16.38 -22.02 6.73
N ILE A 776 17.69 -21.79 6.87
CA ILE A 776 18.74 -22.81 6.85
C ILE A 776 19.36 -22.90 8.26
N PRO A 777 19.32 -24.08 8.92
CA PRO A 777 20.02 -24.28 10.18
C PRO A 777 21.53 -24.04 10.05
N ARG A 778 22.17 -23.44 11.08
CA ARG A 778 23.63 -23.21 11.10
C ARG A 778 24.41 -24.49 10.81
N SER A 779 24.00 -25.62 11.39
CA SER A 779 24.68 -26.91 11.22
C SER A 779 24.69 -27.46 9.79
N SER A 780 23.73 -27.06 8.95
CA SER A 780 23.61 -27.54 7.56
C SER A 780 23.86 -26.44 6.53
N PHE A 781 24.32 -25.26 6.96
CA PHE A 781 24.47 -24.10 6.08
C PHE A 781 25.41 -24.36 4.92
N HIS A 782 26.62 -24.87 5.20
CA HIS A 782 27.64 -25.12 4.18
C HIS A 782 27.14 -26.04 3.05
N THR A 783 26.61 -27.22 3.41
CA THR A 783 26.06 -28.19 2.46
C THR A 783 24.88 -27.63 1.67
N THR A 784 23.99 -26.86 2.32
CA THR A 784 22.83 -26.26 1.63
C THR A 784 23.29 -25.18 0.65
N TYR A 785 24.21 -24.31 1.07
CA TYR A 785 24.74 -23.25 0.21
C TYR A 785 25.47 -23.81 -1.01
N GLU A 786 26.30 -24.85 -0.86
CA GLU A 786 26.95 -25.53 -1.98
C GLU A 786 25.93 -26.10 -2.97
N ALA A 787 24.86 -26.74 -2.48
CA ALA A 787 23.79 -27.25 -3.34
C ALA A 787 23.07 -26.12 -4.08
N MET A 788 22.84 -24.97 -3.42
CA MET A 788 22.20 -23.79 -4.03
C MET A 788 23.05 -23.11 -5.11
N LEU A 789 24.35 -23.42 -5.22
CA LEU A 789 25.23 -22.92 -6.28
C LEU A 789 25.14 -23.74 -7.59
N VAL A 790 24.59 -24.95 -7.54
CA VAL A 790 24.53 -25.86 -8.70
C VAL A 790 23.37 -25.45 -9.62
N HIS A 791 23.63 -25.43 -10.93
CA HIS A 791 22.59 -25.29 -11.96
C HIS A 791 22.16 -26.68 -12.43
N GLU A 792 20.87 -27.00 -12.35
CA GLU A 792 20.29 -28.20 -12.96
C GLU A 792 19.68 -27.83 -14.33
N ASP A 793 20.10 -28.50 -15.41
CA ASP A 793 19.45 -28.54 -16.73
C ASP A 793 18.86 -27.21 -17.27
N ASP A 794 19.68 -26.17 -17.46
CA ASP A 794 19.27 -24.83 -17.95
C ASP A 794 18.24 -24.08 -17.06
N GLU A 795 17.96 -24.56 -15.83
CA GLU A 795 17.13 -23.85 -14.86
C GLU A 795 17.91 -22.85 -13.97
N LEU A 796 17.19 -21.84 -13.48
CA LEU A 796 17.69 -20.90 -12.46
C LEU A 796 18.10 -21.64 -11.19
N CYS A 797 19.19 -21.21 -10.56
CA CYS A 797 19.60 -21.76 -9.26
C CYS A 797 18.61 -21.35 -8.15
N ASP A 798 18.66 -22.04 -7.01
CA ASP A 798 17.73 -21.77 -5.90
C ASP A 798 17.79 -20.32 -5.40
N MET A 799 18.99 -19.72 -5.39
CA MET A 799 19.15 -18.30 -5.02
C MET A 799 18.50 -17.35 -6.02
N GLU A 800 18.55 -17.67 -7.31
CA GLU A 800 17.89 -16.90 -8.38
C GLU A 800 16.37 -17.04 -8.30
N LYS A 801 15.87 -18.26 -8.11
CA LYS A 801 14.45 -18.53 -7.85
C LYS A 801 13.94 -17.73 -6.65
N GLN A 802 14.70 -17.70 -5.55
CA GLN A 802 14.37 -16.88 -4.37
C GLN A 802 14.40 -15.38 -4.68
N HIS A 803 15.39 -14.90 -5.44
CA HIS A 803 15.49 -13.49 -5.81
C HIS A 803 14.31 -13.05 -6.68
N ASP A 804 13.87 -13.86 -7.64
CA ASP A 804 12.71 -13.57 -8.49
C ASP A 804 11.41 -13.48 -7.67
N VAL A 805 11.21 -14.42 -6.74
CA VAL A 805 10.09 -14.37 -5.80
C VAL A 805 10.17 -13.11 -4.93
N LEU A 806 11.36 -12.74 -4.47
CA LEU A 806 11.57 -11.53 -3.68
C LEU A 806 11.16 -10.29 -4.46
N GLN A 807 11.56 -10.17 -5.74
CA GLN A 807 11.16 -9.05 -6.60
C GLN A 807 9.64 -9.02 -6.83
N LYS A 808 9.02 -10.17 -7.05
CA LYS A 808 7.57 -10.29 -7.25
C LYS A 808 6.76 -9.88 -6.01
N LEU A 809 7.24 -10.25 -4.83
CA LEU A 809 6.54 -9.98 -3.57
C LEU A 809 6.96 -8.65 -2.92
N SER A 810 8.10 -8.07 -3.31
CA SER A 810 8.62 -6.85 -2.72
C SER A 810 7.57 -5.74 -2.75
N PRO A 811 7.31 -5.07 -1.62
CA PRO A 811 6.26 -4.08 -1.56
C PRO A 811 6.63 -2.86 -2.40
N THR A 812 5.65 -2.33 -3.13
CA THR A 812 5.77 -1.02 -3.77
C THR A 812 5.30 0.06 -2.81
N ILE A 813 6.10 1.10 -2.59
CA ILE A 813 5.65 2.27 -1.83
C ILE A 813 4.78 3.13 -2.75
N GLU A 814 3.52 3.32 -2.39
CA GLU A 814 2.60 4.15 -3.15
C GLU A 814 3.02 5.62 -3.10
N ARG A 815 2.76 6.36 -4.19
CA ARG A 815 3.12 7.78 -4.29
C ARG A 815 2.54 8.64 -3.16
N GLN A 816 1.35 8.29 -2.68
CA GLN A 816 0.68 8.99 -1.58
C GLN A 816 1.45 8.84 -0.25
N GLU A 817 2.08 7.69 -0.02
CA GLU A 817 2.88 7.45 1.17
C GLU A 817 4.18 8.26 1.20
N CYS A 818 4.64 8.75 0.06
CA CYS A 818 5.82 9.63 -0.06
C CYS A 818 5.44 11.12 -0.21
N SER A 819 4.21 11.51 0.15
CA SER A 819 3.71 12.88 -0.12
C SER A 819 4.60 14.00 0.43
N THR A 820 5.24 13.81 1.59
CA THR A 820 6.14 14.82 2.17
C THR A 820 7.42 14.98 1.34
N ALA A 821 7.97 13.89 0.82
CA ALA A 821 9.15 13.93 -0.05
C ALA A 821 8.89 14.66 -1.37
N PHE A 822 7.64 14.64 -1.85
CA PHE A 822 7.20 15.33 -3.08
C PHE A 822 6.82 16.80 -2.90
N GLN A 823 6.88 17.35 -1.68
CA GLN A 823 6.67 18.78 -1.49
C GLN A 823 7.79 19.57 -2.20
N GLU A 824 7.44 20.68 -2.84
CA GLU A 824 8.36 21.49 -3.67
C GLU A 824 9.68 21.83 -2.94
N GLN A 825 9.56 22.27 -1.68
CA GLN A 825 10.68 22.58 -0.78
C GLN A 825 11.58 21.38 -0.41
N ASN A 826 11.10 20.14 -0.56
CA ASN A 826 11.83 18.91 -0.23
C ASN A 826 12.39 18.21 -1.46
N MET A 827 11.96 18.57 -2.67
CA MET A 827 12.38 17.88 -3.89
C MET A 827 13.89 17.97 -4.12
N SER A 828 14.52 19.11 -3.79
CA SER A 828 15.97 19.29 -3.87
C SER A 828 16.73 18.50 -2.81
N LYS A 829 16.11 18.18 -1.66
CA LYS A 829 16.73 17.42 -0.57
C LYS A 829 16.90 15.93 -0.88
N ASN A 830 16.50 15.47 -2.06
CA ASN A 830 16.57 14.07 -2.49
C ASN A 830 17.59 13.91 -3.61
N ARG A 831 18.62 13.09 -3.38
CA ARG A 831 19.63 12.81 -4.41
C ARG A 831 19.05 12.05 -5.60
N PHE A 832 18.11 11.13 -5.33
CA PHE A 832 17.45 10.30 -6.34
C PHE A 832 15.93 10.40 -6.24
N LYS A 833 15.26 10.65 -7.38
CA LYS A 833 13.79 10.83 -7.43
C LYS A 833 13.01 9.55 -7.19
N ASN A 834 13.63 8.39 -7.40
CA ASN A 834 13.03 7.06 -7.24
C ASN A 834 13.41 6.38 -5.91
N ILE A 835 14.18 7.04 -5.04
CA ILE A 835 14.57 6.52 -3.73
C ILE A 835 14.11 7.51 -2.67
N LEU A 836 12.84 7.40 -2.30
CA LEU A 836 12.17 8.31 -1.37
C LEU A 836 11.67 7.53 -0.15
N PRO A 837 11.73 8.14 1.05
CA PRO A 837 11.20 7.52 2.25
C PRO A 837 9.67 7.58 2.27
N ALA A 838 9.02 6.52 2.76
CA ALA A 838 7.61 6.57 3.13
C ALA A 838 7.43 7.40 4.42
N ASN A 839 6.33 8.15 4.52
CA ASN A 839 6.02 9.01 5.67
C ASN A 839 5.95 8.23 6.98
N ARG A 840 5.54 6.95 6.94
CA ARG A 840 5.39 6.08 8.12
C ARG A 840 6.72 5.65 8.76
N SER A 841 7.83 5.74 8.03
CA SER A 841 9.13 5.19 8.45
C SER A 841 10.27 6.21 8.44
N ARG A 842 9.99 7.48 8.14
CA ARG A 842 11.00 8.55 8.13
C ARG A 842 11.25 9.11 9.54
N PRO A 843 12.46 9.59 9.85
CA PRO A 843 12.69 10.44 11.01
C PRO A 843 12.05 11.83 10.80
N PHE A 844 11.71 12.46 11.92
CA PHE A 844 11.19 13.82 11.98
C PHE A 844 12.24 14.71 12.64
N LEU A 845 12.55 15.84 12.01
CA LEU A 845 13.52 16.80 12.56
C LEU A 845 12.79 17.89 13.34
N TYR A 846 13.21 18.12 14.58
CA TYR A 846 12.60 19.05 15.53
C TYR A 846 13.52 20.20 15.90
N THR A 847 14.84 19.99 15.89
CA THR A 847 15.80 21.05 16.21
C THR A 847 15.67 22.18 15.19
N PRO A 848 15.41 23.44 15.57
CA PRO A 848 15.16 24.52 14.63
C PRO A 848 16.47 25.01 13.99
N VAL A 849 16.51 25.07 12.66
CA VAL A 849 17.60 25.68 11.88
C VAL A 849 17.00 26.51 10.75
N GLU A 850 17.52 27.70 10.52
CA GLU A 850 17.01 28.61 9.48
C GLU A 850 17.07 27.96 8.09
N GLY A 851 16.01 28.13 7.29
CA GLY A 851 15.88 27.52 5.97
C GLY A 851 15.61 26.01 5.97
N CYS A 852 15.53 25.38 7.14
CA CYS A 852 15.29 23.94 7.28
C CYS A 852 13.87 23.63 7.78
N ASN A 853 13.35 22.44 7.47
CA ASN A 853 12.03 21.95 7.88
C ASN A 853 12.14 20.57 8.55
N GLU A 854 11.03 19.84 8.75
CA GLU A 854 11.05 18.54 9.42
C GLU A 854 11.49 17.34 8.56
N TYR A 855 11.93 17.58 7.31
CA TYR A 855 12.18 16.52 6.32
C TYR A 855 13.68 16.26 6.08
N ILE A 856 14.02 14.96 6.02
CA ILE A 856 15.29 14.44 5.50
C ILE A 856 15.03 13.10 4.78
N ASN A 857 15.80 12.79 3.74
CA ASN A 857 15.71 11.50 3.04
C ASN A 857 16.39 10.39 3.86
N ALA A 858 15.69 9.88 4.86
CA ALA A 858 16.14 8.77 5.70
C ALA A 858 14.97 7.87 6.08
N VAL A 859 15.26 6.61 6.42
CA VAL A 859 14.27 5.65 6.93
C VAL A 859 14.80 4.93 8.17
N TYR A 860 13.92 4.63 9.11
CA TYR A 860 14.18 3.67 10.17
C TYR A 860 14.06 2.24 9.64
N LEU A 861 15.05 1.42 10.01
CA LEU A 861 15.01 -0.03 9.86
C LEU A 861 15.22 -0.67 11.23
N SER A 862 14.38 -1.64 11.54
CA SER A 862 14.56 -2.44 12.75
C SER A 862 15.63 -3.49 12.56
N GLY A 863 16.35 -3.77 13.63
CA GLY A 863 17.22 -4.93 13.79
C GLY A 863 16.47 -6.23 13.97
N TYR A 864 17.20 -7.28 14.36
CA TYR A 864 16.60 -8.56 14.69
C TYR A 864 15.92 -8.51 16.07
N THR A 865 16.56 -7.88 17.05
CA THR A 865 16.04 -7.76 18.43
C THR A 865 15.59 -6.36 18.81
N GLN A 866 16.04 -5.32 18.10
CA GLN A 866 15.80 -3.92 18.43
C GLN A 866 15.00 -3.21 17.35
N LYS A 867 13.88 -2.58 17.75
CA LYS A 867 13.12 -1.69 16.87
C LYS A 867 13.92 -0.43 16.56
N ASP A 868 13.82 0.05 15.32
CA ASP A 868 14.43 1.30 14.86
C ASP A 868 15.96 1.33 15.13
N GLN A 869 16.64 0.18 15.02
CA GLN A 869 18.09 0.04 15.30
C GLN A 869 18.96 0.83 14.31
N PHE A 870 18.51 0.96 13.05
CA PHE A 870 19.26 1.65 12.00
C PHE A 870 18.48 2.84 11.46
N ILE A 871 19.20 3.90 11.12
CA ILE A 871 18.73 4.96 10.23
C ILE A 871 19.50 4.85 8.93
N VAL A 872 18.81 4.54 7.84
CA VAL A 872 19.44 4.48 6.51
C VAL A 872 19.14 5.75 5.74
N THR A 873 20.19 6.46 5.33
CA THR A 873 20.11 7.75 4.64
C THR A 873 21.05 7.81 3.43
N GLN A 874 20.83 8.79 2.55
CA GLN A 874 21.72 9.08 1.43
C GLN A 874 22.96 9.88 1.90
N MET A 875 24.01 9.91 1.08
CA MET A 875 25.15 10.81 1.29
C MET A 875 24.65 12.26 1.33
N PRO A 876 24.95 13.05 2.39
CA PRO A 876 24.46 14.41 2.51
C PRO A 876 24.75 15.27 1.28
N LEU A 877 23.72 15.97 0.82
CA LEU A 877 23.82 17.05 -0.17
C LEU A 877 24.30 18.34 0.53
N PRO A 878 24.92 19.29 -0.20
CA PRO A 878 25.30 20.59 0.34
C PRO A 878 24.20 21.29 1.14
N GLU A 879 22.96 21.28 0.65
CA GLU A 879 21.80 21.88 1.29
C GLU A 879 21.22 21.06 2.46
N THR A 880 21.71 19.84 2.70
CA THR A 880 21.20 18.94 3.75
C THR A 880 22.21 18.60 4.85
N VAL A 881 23.40 19.21 4.86
CA VAL A 881 24.42 18.95 5.89
C VAL A 881 23.89 19.28 7.30
N ALA A 882 23.23 20.43 7.45
CA ALA A 882 22.58 20.80 8.71
C ALA A 882 21.48 19.80 9.10
N ASP A 883 20.64 19.40 8.14
CA ASP A 883 19.58 18.38 8.34
C ASP A 883 20.16 17.04 8.81
N PHE A 884 21.33 16.63 8.30
CA PHE A 884 22.01 15.40 8.71
C PHE A 884 22.44 15.44 10.18
N TRP A 885 23.07 16.53 10.64
CA TRP A 885 23.44 16.66 12.06
C TRP A 885 22.24 16.85 12.98
N ARG A 886 21.19 17.56 12.54
CA ARG A 886 19.90 17.63 13.24
C ARG A 886 19.31 16.25 13.43
N MET A 887 19.31 15.42 12.37
CA MET A 887 18.83 14.03 12.44
C MET A 887 19.60 13.25 13.49
N LEU A 888 20.93 13.32 13.47
CA LEU A 888 21.74 12.61 14.47
C LEU A 888 21.35 13.05 15.88
N TYR A 889 21.26 14.37 16.14
CA TYR A 889 20.86 14.95 17.44
C TYR A 889 19.46 14.50 17.87
N ASP A 890 18.45 14.78 17.06
CA ASP A 890 17.04 14.54 17.37
C ASP A 890 16.73 13.05 17.59
N THR A 891 17.47 12.17 16.89
CA THR A 891 17.29 10.71 17.00
C THR A 891 18.21 10.06 18.04
N SER A 892 19.04 10.84 18.73
CA SER A 892 20.07 10.32 19.64
C SER A 892 21.02 9.30 18.99
N SER A 893 21.30 9.43 17.69
CA SER A 893 22.26 8.57 16.98
C SER A 893 23.69 9.01 17.29
N ASP A 894 24.50 8.10 17.86
CA ASP A 894 25.90 8.35 18.23
C ASP A 894 26.91 7.64 17.31
N THR A 895 26.40 6.93 16.29
CA THR A 895 27.23 6.10 15.41
C THR A 895 26.88 6.37 13.96
N ILE A 896 27.91 6.65 13.15
CA ILE A 896 27.79 6.85 11.70
C ILE A 896 28.61 5.77 10.98
N ILE A 897 28.03 5.15 9.97
CA ILE A 897 28.69 4.22 9.07
C ILE A 897 28.58 4.79 7.66
N MET A 898 29.73 5.17 7.10
CA MET A 898 29.87 5.75 5.77
C MET A 898 30.49 4.71 4.83
N LEU A 899 29.76 4.30 3.80
CA LEU A 899 30.13 3.17 2.93
C LEU A 899 30.66 3.59 1.55
N ASN A 900 30.92 4.87 1.34
CA ASN A 900 31.60 5.39 0.16
C ASN A 900 32.72 6.32 0.57
N GLU A 901 33.73 6.46 -0.27
CA GLU A 901 34.72 7.52 -0.13
C GLU A 901 34.10 8.87 -0.50
N PHE A 902 34.72 9.95 -0.05
CA PHE A 902 34.31 11.30 -0.41
C PHE A 902 35.17 11.81 -1.57
N ASP A 903 34.54 12.02 -2.74
CA ASP A 903 35.21 12.65 -3.88
C ASP A 903 35.04 14.18 -3.79
N ARG A 904 36.14 14.90 -3.58
CA ARG A 904 36.15 16.37 -3.54
C ARG A 904 35.77 17.01 -4.89
N ASN A 905 35.85 16.27 -5.99
CA ASN A 905 35.47 16.76 -7.31
C ASN A 905 33.96 16.65 -7.57
N ASP A 906 33.25 15.82 -6.81
CA ASP A 906 31.80 15.66 -6.91
C ASP A 906 31.08 16.79 -6.18
N LYS A 907 30.65 17.80 -6.95
CA LYS A 907 29.88 18.95 -6.45
C LYS A 907 28.50 18.58 -5.91
N SER A 908 28.01 17.36 -6.17
CA SER A 908 26.75 16.87 -5.61
C SER A 908 26.90 16.34 -4.18
N CYS A 909 28.13 16.19 -3.68
CA CYS A 909 28.41 15.78 -2.32
C CYS A 909 28.93 16.97 -1.50
N ALA A 910 28.63 16.96 -0.20
CA ALA A 910 29.24 17.89 0.73
C ALA A 910 30.04 17.13 1.79
N LEU A 911 31.20 17.70 2.11
CA LEU A 911 31.95 17.33 3.30
C LEU A 911 31.12 17.78 4.49
N TYR A 912 30.54 16.84 5.21
CA TYR A 912 29.64 17.16 6.34
C TYR A 912 30.36 17.23 7.68
N TRP A 913 31.70 17.11 7.71
CA TRP A 913 32.47 17.05 8.95
C TRP A 913 33.73 17.90 8.88
N PRO A 914 34.20 18.45 10.02
CA PRO A 914 35.48 19.16 10.09
C PRO A 914 36.66 18.19 9.97
N GLU A 915 37.69 18.56 9.20
CA GLU A 915 38.90 17.74 8.99
C GLU A 915 40.07 18.11 9.91
N GLU A 916 40.09 19.33 10.43
CA GLU A 916 41.15 19.82 11.29
C GLU A 916 40.81 19.55 12.76
N TYR A 917 41.78 19.00 13.50
CA TYR A 917 41.62 18.71 14.93
C TYR A 917 41.31 19.98 15.72
N GLY A 918 40.26 19.95 16.55
CA GLY A 918 39.81 21.08 17.36
C GLY A 918 39.15 22.21 16.54
N TYR A 919 38.95 22.03 15.24
CA TYR A 919 38.12 22.93 14.44
C TYR A 919 36.64 22.59 14.63
N THR A 920 35.82 23.62 14.71
CA THR A 920 34.40 23.53 15.00
C THR A 920 33.59 24.10 13.85
N GLU A 921 32.64 23.33 13.34
CA GLU A 921 31.63 23.78 12.38
C GLU A 921 30.27 23.94 13.06
N GLU A 922 29.59 25.04 12.76
CA GLU A 922 28.27 25.36 13.33
C GLU A 922 27.16 25.20 12.28
N HIS A 923 26.07 24.57 12.71
CA HIS A 923 24.87 24.31 11.91
C HIS A 923 23.64 24.73 12.71
N GLY A 924 23.39 26.04 12.77
CA GLY A 924 22.35 26.61 13.63
C GLY A 924 22.72 26.47 15.11
N PRO A 925 21.88 25.85 15.96
CA PRO A 925 22.19 25.67 17.38
C PRO A 925 23.14 24.48 17.66
N LEU A 926 23.51 23.73 16.63
CA LEU A 926 24.39 22.56 16.74
C LEU A 926 25.81 22.93 16.33
N SER A 927 26.77 22.39 17.06
CA SER A 927 28.20 22.60 16.86
C SER A 927 28.91 21.25 16.83
N VAL A 928 29.75 21.05 15.81
CA VAL A 928 30.46 19.79 15.55
C VAL A 928 31.96 20.06 15.58
N GLU A 929 32.67 19.39 16.47
CA GLU A 929 34.13 19.50 16.64
C GLU A 929 34.79 18.14 16.40
N LEU A 930 35.89 18.09 15.63
CA LEU A 930 36.69 16.87 15.47
C LEU A 930 37.59 16.66 16.69
N LEU A 931 37.33 15.59 17.46
CA LEU A 931 38.13 15.20 18.63
C LEU A 931 39.27 14.25 18.28
N SER A 932 39.10 13.37 17.29
CA SER A 932 40.18 12.49 16.84
C SER A 932 39.87 11.88 15.48
N SER A 933 40.92 11.59 14.71
CA SER A 933 40.86 10.82 13.46
C SER A 933 41.96 9.75 13.49
N SER A 934 41.62 8.52 13.13
CA SER A 934 42.54 7.38 13.07
C SER A 934 42.39 6.65 11.74
N ASP A 935 43.52 6.53 11.04
CA ASP A 935 43.67 5.76 9.80
C ASP A 935 44.55 4.51 10.02
N ALA A 936 44.61 4.02 11.26
CA ALA A 936 45.44 2.87 11.63
C ALA A 936 44.95 1.55 11.00
N ASP A 937 43.65 1.42 10.71
CA ASP A 937 43.09 0.26 10.03
C ASP A 937 43.11 0.49 8.50
N PRO A 938 43.63 -0.45 7.70
CA PRO A 938 43.79 -0.28 6.25
C PRO A 938 42.44 -0.13 5.54
N ASP A 939 41.37 -0.73 6.07
CA ASP A 939 40.06 -0.81 5.43
C ASP A 939 39.06 0.23 5.99
N VAL A 940 39.29 0.74 7.21
CA VAL A 940 38.36 1.63 7.90
C VAL A 940 39.07 2.85 8.49
N THR A 941 38.56 4.05 8.18
CA THR A 941 38.93 5.29 8.88
C THR A 941 37.94 5.56 10.01
N ILE A 942 38.42 5.85 11.21
CA ILE A 942 37.57 6.12 12.38
C ILE A 942 37.75 7.56 12.82
N ARG A 943 36.63 8.29 12.93
CA ARG A 943 36.60 9.67 13.46
C ARG A 943 35.70 9.76 14.68
N VAL A 944 36.09 10.58 15.65
CA VAL A 944 35.26 10.90 16.81
C VAL A 944 35.00 12.40 16.82
N PHE A 945 33.73 12.75 16.83
CA PHE A 945 33.25 14.12 16.87
C PHE A 945 32.61 14.40 18.22
N LYS A 946 32.71 15.65 18.67
CA LYS A 946 31.88 16.19 19.73
C LYS A 946 30.74 16.95 19.07
N LEU A 947 29.51 16.55 19.37
CA LEU A 947 28.31 17.26 18.98
C LEU A 947 27.75 17.97 20.21
N SER A 948 27.66 19.30 20.13
CA SER A 948 27.13 20.16 21.20
C SER A 948 25.89 20.93 20.73
N HIS A 949 24.90 21.07 21.60
CA HIS A 949 23.78 21.99 21.41
C HIS A 949 24.06 23.28 22.19
N LEU A 950 24.37 24.37 21.49
CA LEU A 950 24.88 25.62 22.07
C LEU A 950 23.92 26.24 23.09
N ASP A 951 22.60 26.22 22.81
CA ASP A 951 21.62 26.81 23.72
C ASP A 951 21.30 25.96 24.96
N LYS A 952 21.43 24.63 24.86
CA LYS A 952 21.07 23.69 25.93
C LYS A 952 22.25 23.25 26.78
N GLY A 953 23.48 23.44 26.29
CA GLY A 953 24.70 22.95 26.93
C GLY A 953 24.80 21.42 26.96
N GLU A 954 24.05 20.72 26.11
CA GLU A 954 24.11 19.27 25.97
C GLU A 954 25.23 18.88 24.99
N GLU A 955 26.04 17.88 25.35
CA GLU A 955 27.17 17.44 24.54
C GLU A 955 27.25 15.91 24.51
N ARG A 956 27.62 15.35 23.35
CA ARG A 956 27.85 13.91 23.19
C ARG A 956 28.89 13.60 22.13
N ALA A 957 29.54 12.45 22.28
CA ALA A 957 30.52 11.97 21.31
C ALA A 957 29.84 11.13 20.23
N ILE A 958 30.12 11.44 18.96
CA ILE A 958 29.65 10.69 17.79
C ILE A 958 30.85 10.02 17.13
N LYS A 959 30.77 8.71 16.90
CA LYS A 959 31.82 7.96 16.21
C LYS A 959 31.41 7.64 14.78
N GLN A 960 32.24 8.03 13.82
CA GLN A 960 32.08 7.69 12.40
C GLN A 960 33.07 6.60 12.01
N PHE A 961 32.57 5.58 11.33
CA PHE A 961 33.34 4.53 10.65
C PHE A 961 33.18 4.71 9.14
N MET A 962 34.26 5.04 8.44
CA MET A 962 34.29 5.23 6.99
C MET A 962 34.98 4.05 6.33
N PHE A 963 34.26 3.32 5.49
CA PHE A 963 34.76 2.14 4.80
C PHE A 963 35.44 2.51 3.48
N LYS A 964 36.69 2.06 3.30
CA LYS A 964 37.53 2.38 2.13
C LYS A 964 37.52 1.26 1.07
N SER A 965 37.32 0.02 1.49
CA SER A 965 37.53 -1.17 0.64
C SER A 965 36.31 -1.54 -0.23
N TRP A 966 35.59 -0.53 -0.73
CA TRP A 966 34.44 -0.71 -1.64
C TRP A 966 34.34 0.41 -2.69
N PRO A 967 34.94 0.24 -3.87
CA PRO A 967 34.87 1.21 -4.96
C PRO A 967 33.44 1.43 -5.49
N ASP A 968 33.13 2.65 -5.94
CA ASP A 968 31.78 3.03 -6.37
C ASP A 968 31.32 2.40 -7.69
N TYR A 969 32.24 1.92 -8.53
CA TYR A 969 31.92 1.22 -9.76
C TYR A 969 31.60 -0.28 -9.55
N GLN A 970 31.77 -0.80 -8.33
CA GLN A 970 31.51 -2.20 -7.99
C GLN A 970 30.19 -2.37 -7.25
N THR A 971 29.44 -3.40 -7.62
CA THR A 971 28.16 -3.77 -6.98
C THR A 971 28.37 -4.41 -5.61
N THR A 972 29.47 -5.15 -5.42
CA THR A 972 29.88 -5.81 -4.18
C THR A 972 31.37 -5.58 -3.91
N PRO A 973 31.85 -5.66 -2.65
CA PRO A 973 33.27 -5.67 -2.34
C PRO A 973 33.98 -6.87 -2.99
N ASN A 974 35.27 -6.73 -3.32
CA ASN A 974 36.09 -7.84 -3.84
C ASN A 974 36.37 -8.93 -2.78
N SER A 975 36.22 -8.60 -1.50
CA SER A 975 36.44 -9.51 -0.38
C SER A 975 35.44 -9.22 0.73
N VAL A 976 34.99 -10.27 1.40
CA VAL A 976 34.08 -10.22 2.55
C VAL A 976 34.80 -9.76 3.82
N THR A 977 36.08 -10.08 3.97
CA THR A 977 36.85 -9.88 5.21
C THR A 977 36.85 -8.43 5.71
N PRO A 978 37.06 -7.40 4.86
CA PRO A 978 37.01 -6.00 5.30
C PRO A 978 35.62 -5.58 5.82
N LEU A 979 34.54 -6.10 5.24
CA LEU A 979 33.18 -5.82 5.68
C LEU A 979 32.90 -6.45 7.06
N LEU A 980 33.34 -7.69 7.28
CA LEU A 980 33.25 -8.35 8.59
C LEU A 980 34.11 -7.64 9.65
N ARG A 981 35.27 -7.12 9.25
CA ARG A 981 36.13 -6.29 10.11
C ARG A 981 35.41 -5.00 10.55
N LEU A 982 34.80 -4.27 9.61
CA LEU A 982 33.96 -3.10 9.91
C LEU A 982 32.83 -3.46 10.88
N HIS A 983 32.11 -4.56 10.62
CA HIS A 983 31.02 -5.03 11.48
C HIS A 983 31.48 -5.29 12.93
N ARG A 984 32.64 -5.94 13.12
CA ARG A 984 33.23 -6.18 14.45
C ARG A 984 33.55 -4.87 15.17
N LEU A 985 34.22 -3.93 14.50
CA LEU A 985 34.58 -2.63 15.08
C LEU A 985 33.35 -1.83 15.52
N VAL A 986 32.28 -1.85 14.72
CA VAL A 986 31.00 -1.22 15.05
C VAL A 986 30.36 -1.91 16.27
N ASN A 987 30.29 -3.24 16.28
CA ASN A 987 29.67 -3.97 17.40
C ASN A 987 30.42 -3.79 18.72
N ASP A 988 31.75 -3.73 18.69
CA ASP A 988 32.56 -3.45 19.88
C ASP A 988 32.27 -2.05 20.44
N TRP A 989 32.03 -1.07 19.56
CA TRP A 989 31.59 0.26 19.96
C TRP A 989 30.17 0.26 20.55
N LEU A 990 29.23 -0.44 19.92
CA LEU A 990 27.84 -0.53 20.38
C LEU A 990 27.75 -1.20 21.75
N LYS A 991 28.55 -2.24 22.02
CA LYS A 991 28.62 -2.88 23.34
C LYS A 991 29.06 -1.93 24.46
N GLN A 992 29.85 -0.90 24.14
CA GLN A 992 30.37 0.06 25.12
C GLN A 992 29.46 1.28 25.31
N ASN A 993 28.80 1.76 24.24
CA ASN A 993 28.17 3.09 24.23
C ASN A 993 26.77 3.15 23.58
N SER A 994 26.07 2.02 23.38
CA SER A 994 24.76 2.00 22.68
C SER A 994 23.63 2.66 23.47
N LYS A 995 23.17 3.83 23.02
CA LYS A 995 21.92 4.48 23.49
C LYS A 995 20.91 4.83 22.39
N GLY A 996 21.30 4.83 21.11
CA GLY A 996 20.43 5.20 19.99
C GLY A 996 20.75 4.47 18.68
N PRO A 997 20.06 4.84 17.58
CA PRO A 997 20.16 4.14 16.31
C PRO A 997 21.53 4.34 15.63
N VAL A 998 21.93 3.38 14.81
CA VAL A 998 23.12 3.44 13.97
C VAL A 998 22.76 4.09 12.64
N THR A 999 23.35 5.25 12.34
CA THR A 999 23.14 5.92 11.07
C THR A 999 24.05 5.32 10.01
N VAL A 1000 23.47 4.68 8.99
CA VAL A 1000 24.18 4.06 7.88
C VAL A 1000 23.89 4.84 6.60
N HIS A 1001 24.92 5.25 5.89
CA HIS A 1001 24.73 5.92 4.60
C HIS A 1001 25.73 5.43 3.55
N CYS A 1002 25.26 5.54 2.32
CA CYS A 1002 26.06 5.45 1.11
C CYS A 1002 25.52 6.49 0.14
N MET A 1003 26.07 6.58 -1.07
CA MET A 1003 25.62 7.55 -2.08
C MET A 1003 24.09 7.65 -2.21
N ASN A 1004 23.40 6.53 -2.42
CA ASN A 1004 21.95 6.51 -2.61
C ASN A 1004 21.15 6.08 -1.37
N GLY A 1005 21.82 5.70 -0.29
CA GLY A 1005 21.20 5.15 0.91
C GLY A 1005 20.45 3.84 0.68
N ALA A 1006 20.85 3.04 -0.32
CA ALA A 1006 20.17 1.80 -0.68
C ALA A 1006 21.14 0.65 -1.00
N SER A 1007 22.08 0.84 -1.93
CA SER A 1007 22.92 -0.25 -2.44
C SER A 1007 23.87 -0.80 -1.37
N LYS A 1008 24.92 -0.05 -1.02
CA LYS A 1008 25.91 -0.48 -0.01
C LYS A 1008 25.30 -0.51 1.40
N SER A 1009 24.47 0.47 1.73
CA SER A 1009 23.78 0.53 3.03
C SER A 1009 22.91 -0.70 3.28
N GLY A 1010 22.20 -1.18 2.25
CA GLY A 1010 21.38 -2.39 2.36
C GLY A 1010 22.21 -3.63 2.68
N VAL A 1011 23.37 -3.80 2.05
CA VAL A 1011 24.27 -4.93 2.31
C VAL A 1011 24.77 -4.90 3.74
N PHE A 1012 25.25 -3.75 4.24
CA PHE A 1012 25.73 -3.66 5.63
C PHE A 1012 24.62 -3.98 6.64
N VAL A 1013 23.43 -3.39 6.47
CA VAL A 1013 22.29 -3.64 7.37
C VAL A 1013 21.86 -5.11 7.31
N ALA A 1014 21.74 -5.68 6.11
CA ALA A 1014 21.40 -7.10 5.94
C ALA A 1014 22.43 -8.03 6.61
N THR A 1015 23.72 -7.74 6.45
CA THR A 1015 24.82 -8.44 7.14
C THR A 1015 24.63 -8.38 8.66
N SER A 1016 24.39 -7.20 9.24
CA SER A 1016 24.18 -7.08 10.69
C SER A 1016 23.00 -7.91 11.18
N LEU A 1017 21.86 -7.88 10.48
CA LEU A 1017 20.68 -8.69 10.85
C LEU A 1017 20.94 -10.19 10.71
N LEU A 1018 21.64 -10.62 9.64
CA LEU A 1018 21.95 -12.04 9.41
C LEU A 1018 22.87 -12.59 10.49
N LEU A 1019 23.92 -11.86 10.84
CA LEU A 1019 24.87 -12.28 11.85
C LEU A 1019 24.25 -12.25 13.26
N GLU A 1020 23.43 -11.25 13.57
CA GLU A 1020 22.67 -11.22 14.84
C GLU A 1020 21.72 -12.43 14.95
N ARG A 1021 21.02 -12.78 13.86
CA ARG A 1021 20.13 -13.94 13.80
C ARG A 1021 20.89 -15.27 13.90
N LEU A 1022 22.03 -15.38 13.23
CA LEU A 1022 22.89 -16.57 13.26
C LEU A 1022 23.38 -16.86 14.69
N GLU A 1023 23.76 -15.82 15.44
CA GLU A 1023 24.23 -15.95 16.82
C GLU A 1023 23.12 -16.24 17.82
N LEU A 1024 21.94 -15.64 17.64
CA LEU A 1024 20.84 -15.79 18.61
C LEU A 1024 20.03 -17.07 18.42
N ASP A 1025 19.75 -17.46 17.18
CA ASP A 1025 18.84 -18.57 16.87
C ASP A 1025 19.52 -19.74 16.15
N TYR A 1026 20.82 -19.65 15.86
CA TYR A 1026 21.57 -20.70 15.14
C TYR A 1026 20.96 -21.06 13.78
N GLU A 1027 20.42 -20.07 13.07
CA GLU A 1027 19.79 -20.21 11.76
C GLU A 1027 20.12 -19.01 10.85
N VAL A 1028 20.10 -19.25 9.54
CA VAL A 1028 20.38 -18.26 8.49
C VAL A 1028 19.16 -18.16 7.58
N ASP A 1029 18.77 -16.95 7.19
CA ASP A 1029 17.66 -16.76 6.26
C ASP A 1029 17.83 -15.45 5.50
N VAL A 1030 18.59 -15.51 4.40
CA VAL A 1030 18.91 -14.34 3.57
C VAL A 1030 17.62 -13.75 2.97
N TYR A 1031 16.76 -14.61 2.42
CA TYR A 1031 15.51 -14.17 1.81
C TYR A 1031 14.65 -13.35 2.77
N GLN A 1032 14.38 -13.86 3.98
CA GLN A 1032 13.51 -13.15 4.94
C GLN A 1032 14.17 -11.88 5.47
N THR A 1033 15.49 -11.87 5.68
CA THR A 1033 16.19 -10.65 6.10
C THR A 1033 16.07 -9.56 5.04
N VAL A 1034 16.31 -9.88 3.76
CA VAL A 1034 16.20 -8.89 2.68
C VAL A 1034 14.75 -8.43 2.51
N LYS A 1035 13.79 -9.36 2.57
CA LYS A 1035 12.35 -9.04 2.52
C LYS A 1035 11.95 -8.07 3.63
N GLN A 1036 12.43 -8.30 4.85
CA GLN A 1036 12.13 -7.46 6.02
C GLN A 1036 12.66 -6.04 5.85
N ILE A 1037 13.92 -5.85 5.43
CA ILE A 1037 14.49 -4.51 5.27
C ILE A 1037 13.85 -3.75 4.09
N ARG A 1038 13.42 -4.47 3.04
CA ARG A 1038 12.73 -3.88 1.88
C ARG A 1038 11.32 -3.33 2.20
N ILE A 1039 10.75 -3.63 3.36
CA ILE A 1039 9.43 -3.11 3.78
C ILE A 1039 9.38 -1.58 3.81
N ASN A 1040 10.43 -0.95 4.35
CA ASN A 1040 10.51 0.51 4.48
C ASN A 1040 11.33 1.17 3.36
N ARG A 1041 12.18 0.40 2.66
CA ARG A 1041 12.96 0.87 1.51
C ARG A 1041 13.17 -0.24 0.48
N PRO A 1042 12.25 -0.39 -0.50
CA PRO A 1042 12.27 -1.50 -1.47
C PRO A 1042 13.55 -1.61 -2.31
N GLN A 1043 14.31 -0.52 -2.41
CA GLN A 1043 15.55 -0.43 -3.19
C GLN A 1043 16.78 -1.04 -2.49
N LEU A 1044 16.66 -1.49 -1.23
CA LEU A 1044 17.76 -2.16 -0.52
C LEU A 1044 18.07 -3.51 -1.17
N ILE A 1045 19.36 -3.82 -1.32
CA ILE A 1045 19.88 -4.96 -2.08
C ILE A 1045 19.43 -4.85 -3.53
N GLU A 1046 20.19 -4.10 -4.33
CA GLU A 1046 19.77 -3.61 -5.66
C GLU A 1046 19.67 -4.74 -6.70
N ASN A 1047 20.55 -5.73 -6.63
CA ASN A 1047 20.72 -6.74 -7.66
C ASN A 1047 21.02 -8.13 -7.07
N LEU A 1048 21.01 -9.12 -7.95
CA LEU A 1048 21.29 -10.52 -7.62
C LEU A 1048 22.71 -10.71 -7.06
N ASP A 1049 23.70 -9.95 -7.52
CA ASP A 1049 25.08 -10.07 -7.04
C ASP A 1049 25.17 -9.72 -5.55
N GLN A 1050 24.53 -8.62 -5.12
CA GLN A 1050 24.43 -8.27 -3.70
C GLN A 1050 23.67 -9.31 -2.89
N TYR A 1051 22.63 -9.93 -3.47
CA TYR A 1051 21.89 -11.00 -2.81
C TYR A 1051 22.76 -12.26 -2.61
N LYS A 1052 23.47 -12.70 -3.65
CA LYS A 1052 24.43 -13.82 -3.58
C LYS A 1052 25.59 -13.51 -2.61
N PHE A 1053 26.07 -12.27 -2.59
CA PHE A 1053 27.13 -11.83 -1.68
C PHE A 1053 26.75 -11.98 -0.20
N LEU A 1054 25.48 -11.82 0.18
CA LEU A 1054 25.05 -12.05 1.57
C LEU A 1054 25.25 -13.49 2.04
N TYR A 1055 25.11 -14.48 1.15
CA TYR A 1055 25.44 -15.87 1.49
C TYR A 1055 26.95 -16.05 1.70
N GLN A 1056 27.77 -15.43 0.85
CA GLN A 1056 29.23 -15.44 1.00
C GLN A 1056 29.66 -14.80 2.32
N VAL A 1057 28.99 -13.72 2.74
CA VAL A 1057 29.22 -13.07 4.04
C VAL A 1057 28.99 -14.05 5.19
N VAL A 1058 27.89 -14.81 5.16
CA VAL A 1058 27.58 -15.78 6.21
C VAL A 1058 28.58 -16.94 6.21
N GLN A 1059 28.93 -17.47 5.02
CA GLN A 1059 29.92 -18.54 4.91
C GLN A 1059 31.26 -18.13 5.52
N GLU A 1060 31.83 -17.02 5.06
CA GLU A 1060 33.12 -16.52 5.55
C GLU A 1060 33.08 -16.19 7.04
N TYR A 1061 31.96 -15.68 7.55
CA TYR A 1061 31.80 -15.44 8.99
C TYR A 1061 31.88 -16.75 9.78
N MET A 1062 31.21 -17.79 9.31
CA MET A 1062 31.25 -19.12 9.94
C MET A 1062 32.61 -19.79 9.83
N ASP A 1063 33.36 -19.57 8.74
CA ASP A 1063 34.70 -20.13 8.53
C ASP A 1063 35.77 -19.46 9.43
N GLN A 1064 35.49 -18.26 9.95
CA GLN A 1064 36.37 -17.51 10.85
C GLN A 1064 36.15 -17.81 12.35
N GLU A 1065 35.08 -18.52 12.69
CA GLU A 1065 34.77 -18.99 14.06
C GLU A 1065 35.14 -20.46 14.25
#